data_AF-R9H4G0-F1
#
_entry.id   AF-R9H4G0-F1
#
_cell.length_a   1.000
_cell.length_b   1.000
_cell.length_c   1.000
_cell.angle_alpha   90.00
_cell.angle_beta   90.00
_cell.angle_gamma   90.00
#
_symmetry.space_group_name_H-M   'P 1'
#
loop_
_entity.id
_entity.type
_entity.pdbx_description
1 polymer ?
#
loop_
_entity_poly.entity_id
_entity_poly.type
_entity_poly.pdbx_seq_one_letter_code
_entity_poly.pdbx_strand_id
1 'polypeptide(L)'
;MNNRIAVLLLGGIGLLASCSDDHLTHPPGTPNVEQSGVEVNNDVAALAGRVEMYSVPDRYVAYPWEPSAMYSTRTRALAQPTVPGDAKDMSVSDFNPRNPSGKNFVLPEGVEAEFNLNLNGANFYVNGSMTLKNVTGTGRIYVLNGGSLSYPDHLAAKVEIYTYVGGKFSFRGNDFSTERESVFHTQEDLSIPGSLNSQGVFNVDGELNVGGELTIHNGGLSNVIVGLNVGTKTSVSNGMLYVQGPLVSPEFTASAGAYIFSTCKGIYEKSLSLTGNTVYYATSYVKSAVTTVGSGAVLTMNGTGLLDLGNLKVTGGASVEVSGEEYAVVNAMGIEVDRTDLRNVFKGNMGLHYKGDIKGVEDQSKLEFLANVKINGEDDTRLEESECTPGYTPAAPDDDKNGVDIDHIAQITSPQEHDHYLSATCVQSANGNIYVSYHTNGAEYDGCAEVFRFGSNNEISLISYMRPTEARDFNHLIVDNGNVFLTGGDRKGGFLAYLPLGANGVYQGGESSMSFVRLDAGDANCVVRNGNYYQVAASNGFHTINATDMTLAGLKETEGSAKYISLGSDKFVALNLASRNEEQAGAVITTYGLNDYTFSNAQTQLTDAVITPANGKNVCLSDGENIYVALGGNGLRCYTGGAANGEFRLNGKARVNGLDYDDTYIYVAYGEKGLRILDKQTLKEVASYTHSGGKSANFVKVVDGYIFVAYGLNGLQVFRLTER
;
A
#
# COMPACT_ATOMS: atom_id res chain seq x y z
N MET A 1 -52.84 -42.56 -42.40
CA MET A 1 -51.55 -42.99 -42.96
C MET A 1 -50.47 -42.03 -42.49
N ASN A 2 -49.39 -42.61 -41.98
CA ASN A 2 -48.15 -42.02 -41.46
C ASN A 2 -47.78 -40.61 -41.94
N ASN A 3 -47.33 -39.74 -41.01
CA ASN A 3 -45.89 -39.53 -40.86
C ASN A 3 -45.50 -38.82 -39.55
N ARG A 4 -44.33 -39.22 -39.07
CA ARG A 4 -43.67 -38.95 -37.79
C ARG A 4 -43.14 -37.52 -37.70
N ILE A 5 -43.21 -36.93 -36.50
CA ILE A 5 -42.20 -35.95 -36.05
C ILE A 5 -41.71 -36.38 -34.67
N ALA A 6 -40.38 -36.38 -34.55
CA ALA A 6 -39.59 -36.91 -33.47
C ALA A 6 -39.53 -35.99 -32.25
N VAL A 7 -39.38 -36.65 -31.10
CA VAL A 7 -38.97 -36.12 -29.81
C VAL A 7 -37.61 -35.42 -29.93
N LEU A 8 -37.50 -34.20 -29.42
CA LEU A 8 -36.24 -33.64 -28.93
C LEU A 8 -36.46 -33.20 -27.48
N LEU A 9 -35.70 -33.82 -26.56
CA LEU A 9 -35.61 -33.43 -25.17
C LEU A 9 -34.97 -32.04 -25.06
N LEU A 10 -35.63 -31.13 -24.35
CA LEU A 10 -34.99 -30.08 -23.57
C LEU A 10 -35.71 -30.09 -22.21
N GLY A 11 -35.09 -30.79 -21.26
CA GLY A 11 -35.46 -30.74 -19.86
C GLY A 11 -35.13 -29.36 -19.31
N GLY A 12 -36.16 -28.52 -19.16
CA GLY A 12 -36.13 -27.40 -18.24
C GLY A 12 -36.30 -27.96 -16.83
N ILE A 13 -35.23 -27.89 -16.04
CA ILE A 13 -35.29 -28.12 -14.60
C ILE A 13 -36.03 -26.93 -14.01
N GLY A 14 -37.34 -27.10 -13.78
CA GLY A 14 -38.05 -26.42 -12.71
C GLY A 14 -37.93 -27.27 -11.44
N LEU A 15 -37.33 -26.70 -10.40
CA LEU A 15 -37.25 -27.18 -9.00
C LEU A 15 -36.68 -25.96 -8.22
N LEU A 16 -37.28 -25.38 -7.19
CA LEU A 16 -38.41 -25.74 -6.32
C LEU A 16 -39.10 -24.47 -5.81
N ALA A 17 -40.42 -24.55 -5.70
CA ALA A 17 -41.18 -23.77 -4.74
C ALA A 17 -40.73 -24.12 -3.31
N SER A 18 -40.61 -23.12 -2.43
CA SER A 18 -40.95 -23.33 -1.03
C SER A 18 -42.37 -22.82 -0.84
N CYS A 19 -43.32 -23.76 -0.86
CA CYS A 19 -44.63 -23.51 -0.27
C CYS A 19 -44.44 -23.34 1.24
N SER A 20 -44.95 -22.25 1.79
CA SER A 20 -45.68 -22.31 3.05
C SER A 20 -47.00 -21.58 2.80
N ASP A 21 -47.97 -22.33 2.29
CA ASP A 21 -49.35 -22.08 2.67
C ASP A 21 -49.45 -22.54 4.12
N ASP A 22 -49.48 -21.58 5.04
CA ASP A 22 -50.23 -21.73 6.29
C ASP A 22 -50.83 -20.36 6.62
N HIS A 23 -52.13 -20.27 6.40
CA HIS A 23 -52.98 -19.15 6.75
C HIS A 23 -53.04 -19.06 8.29
N LEU A 24 -52.08 -18.39 8.94
CA LEU A 24 -52.16 -18.09 10.37
C LEU A 24 -52.95 -16.79 10.58
N THR A 25 -54.28 -16.92 10.66
CA THR A 25 -55.10 -15.87 11.26
C THR A 25 -54.88 -15.88 12.77
N HIS A 26 -53.89 -15.12 13.24
CA HIS A 26 -53.77 -14.83 14.67
C HIS A 26 -54.48 -13.52 15.02
N PRO A 27 -55.35 -13.50 16.06
CA PRO A 27 -55.99 -12.28 16.52
C PRO A 27 -54.95 -11.33 17.15
N PRO A 28 -55.17 -10.00 17.07
CA PRO A 28 -54.21 -9.03 17.61
C PRO A 28 -54.24 -9.05 19.14
N GLY A 29 -53.07 -9.19 19.80
CA GLY A 29 -52.95 -8.89 21.23
C GLY A 29 -51.94 -9.63 22.10
N THR A 30 -51.12 -10.56 21.59
CA THR A 30 -50.07 -11.21 22.41
C THR A 30 -48.72 -11.22 21.68
N PRO A 31 -47.62 -10.72 22.29
CA PRO A 31 -46.31 -10.75 21.65
C PRO A 31 -45.81 -12.20 21.54
N ASN A 32 -45.74 -12.74 20.32
CA ASN A 32 -44.93 -13.93 20.06
C ASN A 32 -43.46 -13.50 19.97
N VAL A 33 -42.83 -13.23 21.11
CA VAL A 33 -41.37 -13.04 21.14
C VAL A 33 -40.74 -14.42 21.01
N GLU A 34 -40.47 -14.82 19.77
CA GLU A 34 -39.57 -15.93 19.49
C GLU A 34 -38.17 -15.55 20.01
N GLN A 35 -37.45 -16.52 20.57
CA GLN A 35 -36.06 -16.36 20.98
C GLN A 35 -35.18 -17.37 20.25
N SER A 36 -34.01 -16.93 19.81
CA SER A 36 -32.96 -17.79 19.24
C SER A 36 -31.66 -17.55 19.99
N GLY A 37 -30.88 -18.62 20.18
CA GLY A 37 -29.52 -18.50 20.71
C GLY A 37 -28.62 -17.69 19.78
N VAL A 38 -27.61 -17.06 20.38
CA VAL A 38 -26.50 -16.42 19.66
C VAL A 38 -25.16 -16.82 20.28
N GLU A 39 -24.16 -16.96 19.44
CA GLU A 39 -22.76 -17.12 19.80
C GLU A 39 -22.08 -15.76 19.71
N VAL A 40 -21.28 -15.42 20.71
CA VAL A 40 -20.60 -14.12 20.80
C VAL A 40 -19.12 -14.35 21.03
N ASN A 41 -18.29 -13.69 20.21
CA ASN A 41 -16.85 -13.63 20.39
C ASN A 41 -16.42 -12.18 20.62
N ASN A 42 -15.83 -11.92 21.77
CA ASN A 42 -15.28 -10.61 22.16
C ASN A 42 -13.76 -10.66 22.38
N ASP A 43 -13.10 -11.76 21.99
CA ASP A 43 -11.64 -11.88 22.06
C ASP A 43 -11.00 -11.11 20.91
N VAL A 44 -10.66 -9.85 21.19
CA VAL A 44 -10.03 -8.94 20.22
C VAL A 44 -8.73 -9.53 19.66
N ALA A 45 -7.96 -10.30 20.45
CA ALA A 45 -6.71 -10.89 19.98
C ALA A 45 -6.96 -12.01 18.96
N ALA A 46 -8.01 -12.81 19.15
CA ALA A 46 -8.44 -13.80 18.17
C ALA A 46 -8.97 -13.15 16.88
N LEU A 47 -9.64 -12.00 17.00
CA LEU A 47 -10.25 -11.29 15.87
C LEU A 47 -9.26 -10.41 15.08
N ALA A 48 -8.14 -10.02 15.69
CA ALA A 48 -7.15 -9.10 15.11
C ALA A 48 -6.58 -9.57 13.77
N GLY A 49 -6.44 -10.89 13.56
CA GLY A 49 -5.90 -11.46 12.32
C GLY A 49 -6.73 -11.16 11.06
N ARG A 50 -7.96 -10.68 11.20
CA ARG A 50 -8.84 -10.30 10.08
C ARG A 50 -8.72 -8.83 9.66
N VAL A 51 -8.06 -8.01 10.48
CA VAL A 51 -7.87 -6.57 10.24
C VAL A 51 -6.51 -6.35 9.59
N GLU A 52 -6.52 -5.84 8.35
CA GLU A 52 -5.34 -5.38 7.63
C GLU A 52 -5.37 -3.85 7.58
N MET A 53 -4.44 -3.19 8.26
CA MET A 53 -4.27 -1.74 8.19
C MET A 53 -3.35 -1.39 7.03
N TYR A 54 -3.77 -0.48 6.16
CA TYR A 54 -2.92 0.05 5.07
C TYR A 54 -2.27 1.38 5.43
N SER A 55 -2.67 1.99 6.54
CA SER A 55 -2.25 3.32 6.99
C SER A 55 -1.42 3.32 8.29
N VAL A 56 -0.83 2.18 8.67
CA VAL A 56 0.18 2.16 9.74
C VAL A 56 1.58 2.04 9.10
N PRO A 57 2.43 3.08 9.23
CA PRO A 57 3.85 2.96 8.95
C PRO A 57 4.44 2.10 10.06
N ASP A 58 4.52 0.78 9.87
CA ASP A 58 5.62 -0.03 10.41
C ASP A 58 5.51 -1.50 10.02
N ARG A 59 6.18 -1.83 8.92
CA ARG A 59 7.13 -2.94 8.89
C ARG A 59 8.33 -2.48 8.08
N TYR A 60 9.15 -1.63 8.69
CA TYR A 60 10.56 -1.60 8.36
C TYR A 60 11.07 -3.05 8.44
N VAL A 61 11.49 -3.60 7.31
CA VAL A 61 12.56 -4.59 7.37
C VAL A 61 13.75 -3.80 7.90
N ALA A 62 13.99 -3.90 9.21
CA ALA A 62 15.26 -3.52 9.78
C ALA A 62 16.32 -4.36 9.05
N TYR A 63 16.96 -3.78 8.03
CA TYR A 63 18.14 -4.38 7.48
C TYR A 63 19.19 -4.41 8.61
N PRO A 64 19.92 -5.53 8.82
CA PRO A 64 20.67 -5.77 10.05
C PRO A 64 21.90 -4.88 10.28
N TRP A 65 22.05 -3.80 9.54
CA TRP A 65 23.28 -3.03 9.47
C TRP A 65 22.96 -1.54 9.58
N GLU A 66 22.92 -1.05 10.82
CA GLU A 66 22.97 0.36 11.18
C GLU A 66 23.99 1.12 10.31
N PRO A 67 23.55 1.99 9.38
CA PRO A 67 24.44 2.84 8.60
C PRO A 67 25.39 3.64 9.51
N SER A 68 24.91 4.04 10.69
CA SER A 68 25.67 4.78 11.72
C SER A 68 26.98 4.11 12.15
N ALA A 69 27.04 2.76 12.17
CA ALA A 69 28.23 2.00 12.54
C ALA A 69 29.27 1.93 11.41
N MET A 70 28.84 1.91 10.14
CA MET A 70 29.74 2.01 8.98
C MET A 70 30.28 3.44 8.80
N TYR A 71 29.42 4.43 9.01
CA TYR A 71 29.76 5.86 8.93
C TYR A 71 30.78 6.27 10.00
N SER A 72 30.57 5.91 11.27
CA SER A 72 31.37 6.41 12.40
C SER A 72 32.75 5.77 12.55
N THR A 73 32.98 4.59 11.96
CA THR A 73 34.25 3.85 12.11
C THR A 73 35.26 4.08 10.99
N ARG A 74 34.84 4.55 9.80
CA ARG A 74 35.70 4.57 8.59
C ARG A 74 35.91 5.93 7.91
N THR A 75 35.19 6.97 8.33
CA THR A 75 35.39 8.37 7.86
C THR A 75 36.16 9.24 8.86
N ARG A 76 36.81 8.64 9.87
CA ARG A 76 37.70 9.41 10.75
C ARG A 76 38.77 10.06 9.89
N ALA A 77 38.78 11.39 9.86
CA ALA A 77 39.87 12.18 9.30
C ALA A 77 41.19 11.57 9.76
N LEU A 78 41.92 10.97 8.82
CA LEU A 78 43.14 10.23 9.13
C LEU A 78 44.19 11.27 9.53
N ALA A 79 44.52 11.32 10.82
CA ALA A 79 45.52 12.25 11.32
C ALA A 79 46.91 11.78 10.91
N GLN A 80 47.71 12.69 10.36
CA GLN A 80 49.09 12.40 10.02
C GLN A 80 49.87 11.96 11.27
N PRO A 81 50.60 10.83 11.24
CA PRO A 81 51.42 10.39 12.35
C PRO A 81 52.67 11.25 12.47
N THR A 82 53.20 11.33 13.69
CA THR A 82 54.55 11.87 13.90
C THR A 82 55.59 10.78 13.59
N VAL A 83 56.74 11.18 13.04
CA VAL A 83 57.87 10.28 12.85
C VAL A 83 58.41 9.90 14.24
N PRO A 84 58.49 8.60 14.59
CA PRO A 84 59.04 8.16 15.86
C PRO A 84 60.50 8.62 16.03
N GLY A 85 60.88 9.01 17.26
CA GLY A 85 62.26 9.43 17.55
C GLY A 85 63.30 8.32 17.40
N ASP A 86 62.87 7.05 17.34
CA ASP A 86 63.71 5.87 17.08
C ASP A 86 63.76 5.46 15.60
N ALA A 87 63.13 6.22 14.70
CA ALA A 87 63.13 5.93 13.27
C ALA A 87 64.54 6.08 12.68
N LYS A 88 65.01 5.03 11.99
CA LYS A 88 66.33 5.02 11.34
C LYS A 88 66.27 5.73 9.99
N ASP A 89 67.24 6.60 9.72
CA ASP A 89 67.39 7.28 8.43
C ASP A 89 67.66 6.25 7.32
N MET A 90 66.96 6.36 6.19
CA MET A 90 67.10 5.49 5.02
C MET A 90 68.17 5.99 4.02
N SER A 91 68.65 7.23 4.18
CA SER A 91 69.62 7.88 3.28
C SER A 91 71.08 7.55 3.61
N VAL A 92 71.33 6.97 4.78
CA VAL A 92 72.68 6.59 5.23
C VAL A 92 73.16 5.31 4.55
N SER A 93 74.48 5.21 4.34
CA SER A 93 75.10 4.14 3.55
C SER A 93 74.97 2.73 4.14
N ASP A 94 74.65 2.59 5.43
CA ASP A 94 74.51 1.32 6.14
C ASP A 94 73.06 0.79 6.16
N PHE A 95 72.09 1.55 5.64
CA PHE A 95 70.72 1.06 5.47
C PHE A 95 70.68 -0.09 4.44
N ASN A 96 70.24 -1.27 4.87
CA ASN A 96 70.05 -2.44 4.01
C ASN A 96 68.57 -2.61 3.64
N PRO A 97 68.11 -2.16 2.45
CA PRO A 97 66.71 -2.21 2.07
C PRO A 97 66.18 -3.64 1.84
N ARG A 98 67.06 -4.64 1.63
CA ARG A 98 66.65 -6.04 1.46
C ARG A 98 66.45 -6.79 2.77
N ASN A 99 67.02 -6.27 3.87
CA ASN A 99 66.88 -6.83 5.20
C ASN A 99 66.96 -5.71 6.25
N PRO A 100 65.96 -4.82 6.32
CA PRO A 100 65.97 -3.72 7.27
C PRO A 100 65.89 -4.25 8.70
N SER A 101 66.87 -3.88 9.52
CA SER A 101 66.96 -4.29 10.93
C SER A 101 66.39 -3.21 11.85
N GLY A 102 65.07 -3.18 12.03
CA GLY A 102 64.41 -2.16 12.83
C GLY A 102 62.89 -2.19 12.67
N LYS A 103 62.19 -1.39 13.48
CA LYS A 103 60.72 -1.27 13.42
C LYS A 103 60.24 -0.02 12.69
N ASN A 104 61.03 1.06 12.70
CA ASN A 104 60.67 2.36 12.13
C ASN A 104 61.82 2.91 11.29
N PHE A 105 61.51 3.42 10.10
CA PHE A 105 62.47 4.01 9.16
C PHE A 105 61.93 5.32 8.60
N VAL A 106 62.80 6.28 8.32
CA VAL A 106 62.42 7.57 7.74
C VAL A 106 63.27 7.89 6.52
N LEU A 107 62.64 8.33 5.43
CA LEU A 107 63.33 9.01 4.33
C LEU A 107 63.21 10.53 4.55
N PRO A 108 64.30 11.23 4.89
CA PRO A 108 64.25 12.65 5.23
C PRO A 108 63.77 13.55 4.09
N GLU A 109 63.28 14.75 4.45
CA GLU A 109 62.91 15.80 3.50
C GLU A 109 64.10 16.16 2.59
N GLY A 110 63.82 16.43 1.31
CA GLY A 110 64.83 16.79 0.31
C GLY A 110 65.71 15.64 -0.19
N VAL A 111 65.53 14.41 0.34
CA VAL A 111 66.24 13.22 -0.14
C VAL A 111 65.43 12.51 -1.22
N GLU A 112 66.05 12.23 -2.36
CA GLU A 112 65.51 11.34 -3.38
C GLU A 112 66.24 10.00 -3.36
N ALA A 113 65.49 8.89 -3.27
CA ALA A 113 66.09 7.57 -3.19
C ALA A 113 65.25 6.50 -3.89
N GLU A 114 65.93 5.48 -4.42
CA GLU A 114 65.31 4.35 -5.09
C GLU A 114 65.70 3.02 -4.42
N PHE A 115 64.72 2.16 -4.14
CA PHE A 115 64.94 0.91 -3.41
C PHE A 115 64.31 -0.32 -4.06
N ASN A 116 64.92 -1.48 -3.81
CA ASN A 116 64.23 -2.76 -3.77
C ASN A 116 64.05 -3.11 -2.29
N LEU A 117 62.82 -2.95 -1.78
CA LEU A 117 62.55 -2.90 -0.35
C LEU A 117 61.86 -4.18 0.14
N ASN A 118 62.38 -4.79 1.20
CA ASN A 118 61.64 -5.73 2.02
C ASN A 118 61.07 -4.99 3.21
N LEU A 119 59.75 -4.98 3.38
CA LEU A 119 59.09 -4.24 4.45
C LEU A 119 59.31 -4.87 5.82
N ASN A 120 59.52 -6.19 5.90
CA ASN A 120 59.89 -6.94 7.11
C ASN A 120 59.08 -6.60 8.40
N GLY A 121 57.80 -6.29 8.26
CA GLY A 121 56.89 -5.89 9.32
C GLY A 121 57.12 -4.49 9.90
N ALA A 122 57.94 -3.66 9.24
CA ALA A 122 58.33 -2.33 9.69
C ALA A 122 57.41 -1.21 9.16
N ASN A 123 57.57 -0.04 9.74
CA ASN A 123 56.95 1.23 9.35
C ASN A 123 57.97 2.11 8.61
N PHE A 124 57.58 2.67 7.47
CA PHE A 124 58.39 3.56 6.66
C PHE A 124 57.71 4.92 6.54
N TYR A 125 58.37 5.98 7.01
CA TYR A 125 57.87 7.36 6.99
C TYR A 125 58.59 8.13 5.87
N VAL A 126 57.85 8.66 4.91
CA VAL A 126 58.40 9.28 3.70
C VAL A 126 58.16 10.80 3.75
N ASN A 127 59.21 11.56 4.07
CA ASN A 127 59.26 13.02 3.94
C ASN A 127 59.98 13.46 2.65
N GLY A 128 60.85 12.61 2.08
CA GLY A 128 61.54 12.82 0.81
C GLY A 128 60.80 12.22 -0.39
N SER A 129 61.53 11.96 -1.48
CA SER A 129 61.01 11.29 -2.69
C SER A 129 61.51 9.85 -2.79
N MET A 130 60.60 8.90 -2.62
CA MET A 130 60.90 7.47 -2.62
C MET A 130 60.38 6.80 -3.90
N THR A 131 61.25 6.08 -4.60
CA THR A 131 60.87 5.18 -5.70
C THR A 131 61.11 3.73 -5.32
N LEU A 132 60.08 2.89 -5.34
CA LEU A 132 60.19 1.46 -5.07
C LEU A 132 60.15 0.67 -6.39
N LYS A 133 61.26 -0.01 -6.70
CA LYS A 133 61.38 -0.91 -7.86
C LYS A 133 60.72 -2.26 -7.63
N ASN A 134 60.88 -2.79 -6.43
CA ASN A 134 60.32 -4.06 -5.99
C ASN A 134 60.01 -3.97 -4.49
N VAL A 135 58.91 -4.57 -4.07
CA VAL A 135 58.47 -4.60 -2.67
C VAL A 135 58.16 -6.03 -2.27
N THR A 136 58.69 -6.46 -1.13
CA THR A 136 58.50 -7.80 -0.58
C THR A 136 58.20 -7.74 0.91
N GLY A 137 57.63 -8.80 1.47
CA GLY A 137 57.24 -8.84 2.89
C GLY A 137 55.99 -8.01 3.18
N THR A 138 55.68 -7.85 4.46
CA THR A 138 54.51 -7.11 4.96
C THR A 138 54.97 -5.87 5.70
N GLY A 139 54.13 -4.84 5.83
CA GLY A 139 54.49 -3.63 6.56
C GLY A 139 53.73 -2.40 6.10
N ARG A 140 54.12 -1.23 6.61
CA ARG A 140 53.38 0.02 6.43
C ARG A 140 54.25 1.12 5.85
N ILE A 141 53.71 1.87 4.90
CA ILE A 141 54.34 3.05 4.32
C ILE A 141 53.43 4.25 4.58
N TYR A 142 53.97 5.30 5.20
CA TYR A 142 53.32 6.57 5.48
C TYR A 142 53.98 7.66 4.63
N VAL A 143 53.27 8.18 3.64
CA VAL A 143 53.70 9.30 2.79
C VAL A 143 53.18 10.59 3.43
N LEU A 144 54.08 11.29 4.11
CA LEU A 144 53.74 12.47 4.90
C LEU A 144 53.68 13.72 4.02
N ASN A 145 53.19 14.83 4.57
CA ASN A 145 53.17 16.13 3.90
C ASN A 145 54.56 16.48 3.31
N GLY A 146 54.60 16.78 2.01
CA GLY A 146 55.82 17.11 1.27
C GLY A 146 56.56 15.90 0.69
N GLY A 147 56.28 14.69 1.16
CA GLY A 147 56.87 13.45 0.65
C GLY A 147 56.20 12.94 -0.63
N SER A 148 56.92 12.11 -1.38
CA SER A 148 56.37 11.42 -2.55
C SER A 148 56.78 9.96 -2.64
N LEU A 149 55.86 9.11 -3.10
CA LEU A 149 56.07 7.69 -3.34
C LEU A 149 55.74 7.34 -4.80
N SER A 150 56.68 6.68 -5.47
CA SER A 150 56.45 5.95 -6.72
C SER A 150 56.51 4.45 -6.44
N TYR A 151 55.37 3.76 -6.56
CA TYR A 151 55.18 2.36 -6.20
C TYR A 151 55.06 1.45 -7.45
N PRO A 152 55.25 0.12 -7.35
CA PRO A 152 54.82 -0.81 -8.39
C PRO A 152 53.32 -0.73 -8.71
N ASP A 153 52.87 -1.31 -9.81
CA ASP A 153 51.45 -1.42 -10.22
C ASP A 153 50.61 -2.38 -9.34
N HIS A 154 51.25 -3.11 -8.43
CA HIS A 154 50.62 -4.16 -7.65
C HIS A 154 50.92 -4.06 -6.16
N LEU A 155 49.87 -3.87 -5.35
CA LEU A 155 49.92 -3.84 -3.90
C LEU A 155 49.65 -5.23 -3.32
N ALA A 156 50.71 -5.89 -2.85
CA ALA A 156 50.66 -7.22 -2.28
C ALA A 156 49.89 -7.29 -0.94
N ALA A 157 49.44 -8.48 -0.58
CA ALA A 157 48.69 -8.73 0.65
C ALA A 157 49.46 -8.28 1.90
N LYS A 158 48.74 -7.70 2.87
CA LYS A 158 49.29 -7.18 4.15
C LYS A 158 50.37 -6.10 3.99
N VAL A 159 50.40 -5.44 2.82
CA VAL A 159 51.09 -4.16 2.65
C VAL A 159 50.06 -3.05 2.83
N GLU A 160 50.41 -2.06 3.62
CA GLU A 160 49.56 -0.90 3.90
C GLU A 160 50.27 0.39 3.44
N ILE A 161 49.58 1.23 2.66
CA ILE A 161 50.06 2.53 2.21
C ILE A 161 49.07 3.60 2.66
N TYR A 162 49.58 4.63 3.33
CA TYR A 162 48.83 5.80 3.76
C TYR A 162 49.48 7.05 3.20
N THR A 163 48.77 7.80 2.37
CA THR A 163 49.21 9.09 1.82
C THR A 163 48.39 10.19 2.47
N TYR A 164 49.05 11.08 3.20
CA TYR A 164 48.42 12.18 3.94
C TYR A 164 48.35 13.46 3.10
N VAL A 165 47.57 14.44 3.56
CA VAL A 165 47.46 15.76 2.92
C VAL A 165 48.85 16.36 2.64
N GLY A 166 49.09 16.76 1.38
CA GLY A 166 50.35 17.27 0.87
C GLY A 166 51.37 16.20 0.43
N GLY A 167 51.12 14.92 0.72
CA GLY A 167 51.91 13.79 0.24
C GLY A 167 51.48 13.37 -1.18
N LYS A 168 52.40 12.80 -1.97
CA LYS A 168 52.11 12.41 -3.36
C LYS A 168 52.29 10.91 -3.58
N PHE A 169 51.28 10.25 -4.14
CA PHE A 169 51.37 8.87 -4.60
C PHE A 169 51.37 8.79 -6.13
N SER A 170 52.21 7.91 -6.66
CA SER A 170 52.24 7.52 -8.07
C SER A 170 52.59 6.05 -8.17
N PHE A 171 52.27 5.40 -9.29
CA PHE A 171 52.62 4.02 -9.55
C PHE A 171 53.17 3.86 -10.97
N ARG A 172 53.80 2.72 -11.24
CA ARG A 172 54.38 2.39 -12.55
C ARG A 172 53.33 1.73 -13.43
N GLY A 173 53.31 2.08 -14.71
CA GLY A 173 52.32 1.54 -15.65
C GLY A 173 51.02 2.33 -15.62
N ASN A 174 49.96 1.74 -16.18
CA ASN A 174 48.66 2.39 -16.33
C ASN A 174 47.59 1.77 -15.42
N ASP A 175 47.70 0.47 -15.16
CA ASP A 175 46.76 -0.29 -14.34
C ASP A 175 47.30 -0.40 -12.91
N PHE A 176 46.40 -0.41 -11.92
CA PHE A 176 46.75 -0.60 -10.52
C PHE A 176 45.93 -1.74 -9.92
N SER A 177 46.56 -2.58 -9.12
CA SER A 177 45.88 -3.72 -8.50
C SER A 177 46.25 -3.89 -7.03
N THR A 178 45.30 -4.38 -6.23
CA THR A 178 45.50 -4.68 -4.81
C THR A 178 45.08 -6.11 -4.49
N GLU A 179 45.86 -6.80 -3.67
CA GLU A 179 45.51 -8.12 -3.14
C GLU A 179 44.61 -8.01 -1.90
N ARG A 180 43.97 -9.12 -1.55
CA ARG A 180 43.22 -9.25 -0.30
C ARG A 180 44.11 -8.94 0.90
N GLU A 181 43.55 -8.30 1.93
CA GLU A 181 44.26 -7.87 3.15
C GLU A 181 45.30 -6.75 2.95
N SER A 182 45.46 -6.21 1.75
CA SER A 182 46.20 -4.96 1.55
C SER A 182 45.36 -3.74 1.95
N VAL A 183 46.03 -2.63 2.24
CA VAL A 183 45.38 -1.34 2.54
C VAL A 183 46.05 -0.26 1.71
N PHE A 184 45.24 0.48 0.96
CA PHE A 184 45.63 1.72 0.31
C PHE A 184 44.72 2.83 0.81
N HIS A 185 45.32 3.93 1.29
CA HIS A 185 44.60 5.14 1.65
C HIS A 185 45.36 6.34 1.09
N THR A 186 44.66 7.23 0.40
CA THR A 186 45.16 8.56 0.07
C THR A 186 44.17 9.64 0.47
N GLN A 187 44.67 10.73 1.05
CA GLN A 187 43.86 11.92 1.37
C GLN A 187 43.76 12.91 0.19
N GLU A 188 44.51 12.64 -0.88
CA GLU A 188 44.58 13.44 -2.10
C GLU A 188 43.84 12.76 -3.25
N ASP A 189 43.61 13.51 -4.34
CA ASP A 189 43.10 12.98 -5.59
C ASP A 189 44.00 11.88 -6.16
N LEU A 190 43.40 10.90 -6.83
CA LEU A 190 44.11 9.81 -7.48
C LEU A 190 43.61 9.60 -8.90
N SER A 191 44.53 9.58 -9.84
CA SER A 191 44.26 9.22 -11.24
C SER A 191 44.96 7.91 -11.59
N ILE A 192 44.18 6.95 -12.08
CA ILE A 192 44.63 5.65 -12.62
C ILE A 192 44.34 5.67 -14.12
N PRO A 193 45.34 5.83 -15.00
CA PRO A 193 45.10 5.97 -16.43
C PRO A 193 44.41 4.77 -17.08
N GLY A 194 44.68 3.57 -16.58
CA GLY A 194 44.07 2.31 -16.98
C GLY A 194 43.03 1.84 -15.97
N SER A 195 43.05 0.56 -15.66
CA SER A 195 42.06 -0.13 -14.82
C SER A 195 42.51 -0.26 -13.37
N LEU A 196 41.55 -0.26 -12.45
CA LEU A 196 41.77 -0.53 -11.03
C LEU A 196 41.13 -1.87 -10.66
N ASN A 197 41.92 -2.82 -10.17
CA ASN A 197 41.42 -4.07 -9.58
C ASN A 197 41.69 -4.09 -8.07
N SER A 198 40.63 -4.08 -7.26
CA SER A 198 40.73 -4.00 -5.81
C SER A 198 40.16 -5.24 -5.11
N GLN A 199 41.01 -5.92 -4.33
CA GLN A 199 40.62 -7.00 -3.42
C GLN A 199 40.87 -6.67 -1.94
N GLY A 200 41.62 -5.59 -1.67
CA GLY A 200 41.92 -5.08 -0.34
C GLY A 200 41.00 -3.93 0.08
N VAL A 201 41.48 -3.12 1.03
CA VAL A 201 40.86 -1.84 1.39
C VAL A 201 41.47 -0.74 0.51
N PHE A 202 40.64 0.04 -0.17
CA PHE A 202 41.06 1.11 -1.08
C PHE A 202 40.29 2.40 -0.80
N ASN A 203 40.94 3.33 -0.12
CA ASN A 203 40.33 4.58 0.33
C ASN A 203 40.94 5.78 -0.39
N VAL A 204 40.09 6.67 -0.89
CA VAL A 204 40.48 7.93 -1.52
C VAL A 204 39.60 9.03 -0.92
N ASP A 205 40.20 9.94 -0.15
CA ASP A 205 39.44 11.07 0.40
C ASP A 205 39.23 12.16 -0.66
N GLY A 206 40.07 12.22 -1.70
CA GLY A 206 39.91 13.07 -2.88
C GLY A 206 39.04 12.46 -3.99
N GLU A 207 39.18 12.99 -5.20
CA GLU A 207 38.53 12.45 -6.41
C GLU A 207 39.34 11.26 -6.95
N LEU A 208 38.65 10.16 -7.25
CA LEU A 208 39.21 8.99 -7.91
C LEU A 208 38.81 8.95 -9.39
N ASN A 209 39.79 9.09 -10.26
CA ASN A 209 39.63 9.01 -11.71
C ASN A 209 40.25 7.71 -12.24
N VAL A 210 39.44 6.80 -12.78
CA VAL A 210 39.89 5.54 -13.39
C VAL A 210 39.59 5.57 -14.88
N GLY A 211 40.61 5.58 -15.73
CA GLY A 211 40.42 5.68 -17.18
C GLY A 211 39.84 4.40 -17.82
N GLY A 212 40.11 3.24 -17.20
CA GLY A 212 39.64 1.92 -17.60
C GLY A 212 38.51 1.38 -16.72
N GLU A 213 38.53 0.07 -16.46
CA GLU A 213 37.53 -0.61 -15.63
C GLU A 213 37.91 -0.53 -14.14
N LEU A 214 36.93 -0.26 -13.28
CA LEU A 214 37.05 -0.44 -11.83
C LEU A 214 36.42 -1.79 -11.45
N THR A 215 37.22 -2.72 -10.93
CA THR A 215 36.74 -3.99 -10.38
C THR A 215 36.98 -4.06 -8.88
N ILE A 216 35.95 -4.36 -8.10
CA ILE A 216 36.03 -4.62 -6.66
C ILE A 216 35.49 -6.03 -6.40
N HIS A 217 36.31 -6.92 -5.83
CA HIS A 217 35.88 -8.30 -5.62
C HIS A 217 36.54 -9.00 -4.44
N ASN A 218 36.13 -10.24 -4.14
CA ASN A 218 36.73 -11.10 -3.11
C ASN A 218 36.76 -10.49 -1.69
N GLY A 219 35.74 -9.71 -1.34
CA GLY A 219 35.63 -8.99 -0.07
C GLY A 219 36.31 -7.62 -0.07
N GLY A 220 36.78 -7.15 -1.23
CA GLY A 220 37.36 -5.83 -1.39
C GLY A 220 36.40 -4.72 -0.95
N LEU A 221 36.96 -3.66 -0.37
CA LEU A 221 36.23 -2.52 0.14
C LEU A 221 36.85 -1.26 -0.46
N SER A 222 36.06 -0.48 -1.19
CA SER A 222 36.50 0.83 -1.67
C SER A 222 35.63 1.95 -1.12
N ASN A 223 36.29 3.00 -0.63
CA ASN A 223 35.67 4.19 -0.05
C ASN A 223 36.18 5.44 -0.77
N VAL A 224 35.29 6.23 -1.33
CA VAL A 224 35.64 7.45 -2.08
C VAL A 224 34.81 8.62 -1.56
N ILE A 225 35.47 9.71 -1.17
CA ILE A 225 34.78 10.84 -0.53
C ILE A 225 34.37 11.88 -1.57
N VAL A 226 35.29 12.53 -2.28
CA VAL A 226 34.92 13.65 -3.16
C VAL A 226 34.17 13.22 -4.42
N GLY A 227 34.58 12.13 -5.08
CA GLY A 227 33.91 11.66 -6.29
C GLY A 227 34.65 10.51 -6.98
N LEU A 228 33.91 9.71 -7.74
CA LEU A 228 34.43 8.58 -8.50
C LEU A 228 34.01 8.70 -9.97
N ASN A 229 34.98 8.88 -10.86
CA ASN A 229 34.77 8.85 -12.31
C ASN A 229 35.47 7.63 -12.91
N VAL A 230 34.73 6.83 -13.67
CA VAL A 230 35.22 5.63 -14.33
C VAL A 230 34.97 5.73 -15.83
N GLY A 231 36.02 5.54 -16.64
CA GLY A 231 35.97 5.77 -18.08
C GLY A 231 35.25 4.67 -18.87
N THR A 232 35.14 3.45 -18.33
CA THR A 232 34.49 2.33 -19.04
C THR A 232 33.37 1.68 -18.23
N LYS A 233 33.71 1.02 -17.12
CA LYS A 233 32.79 0.17 -16.38
C LYS A 233 33.20 0.04 -14.92
N THR A 234 32.22 -0.05 -14.03
CA THR A 234 32.42 -0.46 -12.64
C THR A 234 31.80 -1.84 -12.41
N SER A 235 32.56 -2.74 -11.79
CA SER A 235 32.18 -4.13 -11.50
C SER A 235 32.41 -4.43 -10.02
N VAL A 236 31.34 -4.66 -9.25
CA VAL A 236 31.43 -5.01 -7.81
C VAL A 236 30.86 -6.41 -7.58
N SER A 237 31.69 -7.38 -7.17
CA SER A 237 31.23 -8.76 -6.96
C SER A 237 31.72 -9.30 -5.63
N ASN A 238 30.80 -9.62 -4.71
CA ASN A 238 31.17 -9.99 -3.33
C ASN A 238 32.14 -8.94 -2.73
N GLY A 239 31.76 -7.68 -2.79
CA GLY A 239 32.58 -6.54 -2.38
C GLY A 239 31.73 -5.35 -1.99
N MET A 240 32.37 -4.29 -1.47
CA MET A 240 31.69 -3.08 -1.03
C MET A 240 32.25 -1.83 -1.71
N LEU A 241 31.35 -0.95 -2.16
CA LEU A 241 31.69 0.36 -2.71
C LEU A 241 30.88 1.43 -1.99
N TYR A 242 31.56 2.41 -1.41
CA TYR A 242 30.95 3.58 -0.80
C TYR A 242 31.49 4.84 -1.46
N VAL A 243 30.59 5.71 -1.94
CA VAL A 243 30.93 6.97 -2.60
C VAL A 243 30.10 8.10 -2.01
N GLN A 244 30.74 9.12 -1.43
CA GLN A 244 30.01 10.27 -0.89
C GLN A 244 29.58 11.24 -1.99
N GLY A 245 30.53 11.68 -2.81
CA GLY A 245 30.26 12.53 -3.96
C GLY A 245 29.70 11.80 -5.18
N PRO A 246 29.80 12.42 -6.37
CA PRO A 246 29.29 11.83 -7.61
C PRO A 246 30.00 10.52 -7.97
N LEU A 247 29.21 9.51 -8.36
CA LEU A 247 29.64 8.25 -8.94
C LEU A 247 29.24 8.22 -10.42
N VAL A 248 30.20 8.37 -11.31
CA VAL A 248 29.99 8.40 -12.76
C VAL A 248 30.70 7.22 -13.40
N SER A 249 29.96 6.38 -14.12
CA SER A 249 30.50 5.21 -14.82
C SER A 249 29.58 4.84 -15.98
N PRO A 250 30.06 4.68 -17.23
CA PRO A 250 29.16 4.35 -18.35
C PRO A 250 28.35 3.07 -18.12
N GLU A 251 28.99 2.03 -17.59
CA GLU A 251 28.36 0.75 -17.23
C GLU A 251 28.61 0.44 -15.75
N PHE A 252 27.61 -0.09 -15.04
CA PHE A 252 27.75 -0.52 -13.66
C PHE A 252 27.13 -1.90 -13.46
N THR A 253 27.91 -2.83 -12.92
CA THR A 253 27.45 -4.19 -12.61
C THR A 253 27.77 -4.56 -11.18
N ALA A 254 26.81 -5.15 -10.49
CA ALA A 254 27.01 -5.69 -9.17
C ALA A 254 26.36 -7.07 -8.98
N SER A 255 27.07 -7.96 -8.27
CA SER A 255 26.68 -9.37 -8.11
C SER A 255 27.21 -9.99 -6.81
N ALA A 256 26.77 -11.23 -6.54
CA ALA A 256 27.30 -12.08 -5.47
C ALA A 256 27.29 -11.43 -4.08
N GLY A 257 26.17 -10.80 -3.70
CA GLY A 257 26.00 -10.15 -2.40
C GLY A 257 26.82 -8.88 -2.23
N ALA A 258 27.09 -8.16 -3.31
CA ALA A 258 27.77 -6.87 -3.25
C ALA A 258 26.92 -5.80 -2.53
N TYR A 259 27.58 -4.83 -1.89
CA TYR A 259 26.95 -3.70 -1.22
C TYR A 259 27.46 -2.37 -1.76
N ILE A 260 26.56 -1.54 -2.27
CA ILE A 260 26.87 -0.25 -2.88
C ILE A 260 26.14 0.83 -2.09
N PHE A 261 26.85 1.91 -1.77
CA PHE A 261 26.27 3.08 -1.12
C PHE A 261 26.71 4.34 -1.87
N SER A 262 25.74 5.09 -2.40
CA SER A 262 25.97 6.32 -3.17
C SER A 262 25.22 7.48 -2.52
N THR A 263 25.95 8.49 -2.03
CA THR A 263 25.32 9.55 -1.19
C THR A 263 24.94 10.82 -1.93
N CYS A 264 25.48 11.00 -3.14
CA CYS A 264 25.17 12.15 -3.99
C CYS A 264 24.43 11.67 -5.24
N LYS A 265 25.14 11.32 -6.32
CA LYS A 265 24.53 10.87 -7.57
C LYS A 265 25.25 9.70 -8.20
N GLY A 266 24.51 8.71 -8.68
CA GLY A 266 25.00 7.65 -9.57
C GLY A 266 24.59 7.92 -11.01
N ILE A 267 25.52 8.08 -11.94
CA ILE A 267 25.21 8.31 -13.36
C ILE A 267 25.79 7.18 -14.21
N TYR A 268 24.89 6.44 -14.85
CA TYR A 268 25.18 5.26 -15.65
C TYR A 268 24.68 5.40 -17.09
N GLU A 269 25.48 6.05 -17.94
CA GLU A 269 25.08 6.47 -19.29
C GLU A 269 24.57 5.32 -20.17
N LYS A 270 25.08 4.10 -19.98
CA LYS A 270 24.65 2.92 -20.74
C LYS A 270 23.80 1.96 -19.91
N SER A 271 24.27 1.50 -18.75
CA SER A 271 23.51 0.50 -17.97
C SER A 271 23.87 0.40 -16.49
N LEU A 272 22.86 0.04 -15.70
CA LEU A 272 22.96 -0.39 -14.30
C LEU A 272 22.40 -1.82 -14.17
N SER A 273 23.21 -2.77 -13.72
CA SER A 273 22.80 -4.17 -13.55
C SER A 273 23.14 -4.69 -12.16
N LEU A 274 22.10 -5.03 -11.39
CA LEU A 274 22.18 -5.51 -10.02
C LEU A 274 21.64 -6.93 -9.97
N THR A 275 22.44 -7.89 -9.51
CA THR A 275 22.09 -9.32 -9.49
C THR A 275 22.59 -10.03 -8.24
N GLY A 276 22.17 -11.27 -8.01
CA GLY A 276 22.74 -12.18 -7.01
C GLY A 276 22.73 -11.61 -5.59
N ASN A 277 21.56 -11.19 -5.11
CA ASN A 277 21.34 -10.61 -3.77
C ASN A 277 22.20 -9.36 -3.46
N THR A 278 22.56 -8.61 -4.49
CA THR A 278 23.22 -7.30 -4.33
C THR A 278 22.29 -6.30 -3.66
N VAL A 279 22.84 -5.42 -2.83
CA VAL A 279 22.12 -4.25 -2.29
C VAL A 279 22.80 -2.98 -2.80
N TYR A 280 22.03 -2.13 -3.48
CA TYR A 280 22.42 -0.76 -3.82
C TYR A 280 21.57 0.20 -3.02
N TYR A 281 22.19 1.04 -2.20
CA TYR A 281 21.53 2.14 -1.50
C TYR A 281 21.96 3.50 -2.04
N ALA A 282 20.99 4.28 -2.54
CA ALA A 282 21.18 5.65 -3.01
C ALA A 282 20.43 6.63 -2.08
N THR A 283 20.97 7.83 -1.86
CA THR A 283 20.28 8.84 -1.02
C THR A 283 19.69 10.02 -1.78
N SER A 284 20.12 10.30 -3.01
CA SER A 284 19.66 11.49 -3.73
C SER A 284 19.33 11.23 -5.20
N TYR A 285 20.26 10.78 -6.03
CA TYR A 285 19.96 10.60 -7.47
C TYR A 285 20.63 9.38 -8.09
N VAL A 286 19.89 8.64 -8.92
CA VAL A 286 20.47 7.65 -9.84
C VAL A 286 19.89 7.84 -11.23
N LYS A 287 20.77 7.92 -12.22
CA LYS A 287 20.43 7.93 -13.64
C LYS A 287 20.94 6.67 -14.32
N SER A 288 20.10 6.01 -15.12
CA SER A 288 20.60 4.97 -16.03
C SER A 288 19.77 4.83 -17.30
N ALA A 289 20.41 4.59 -18.45
CA ALA A 289 19.68 4.34 -19.71
C ALA A 289 18.99 2.96 -19.77
N VAL A 290 19.53 1.94 -19.10
CA VAL A 290 18.93 0.61 -18.98
C VAL A 290 19.23 0.06 -17.59
N THR A 291 18.20 -0.31 -16.84
CA THR A 291 18.34 -0.81 -15.48
C THR A 291 17.83 -2.24 -15.37
N THR A 292 18.64 -3.14 -14.83
CA THR A 292 18.25 -4.51 -14.50
C THR A 292 18.47 -4.75 -13.02
N VAL A 293 17.43 -5.20 -12.33
CA VAL A 293 17.45 -5.59 -10.91
C VAL A 293 16.92 -7.01 -10.84
N GLY A 294 17.79 -7.98 -10.59
CA GLY A 294 17.50 -9.40 -10.77
C GLY A 294 17.98 -10.28 -9.62
N SER A 295 17.48 -11.52 -9.56
CA SER A 295 18.04 -12.57 -8.71
C SER A 295 18.21 -12.15 -7.24
N GLY A 296 17.12 -11.67 -6.63
CA GLY A 296 17.06 -11.23 -5.24
C GLY A 296 17.80 -9.93 -4.91
N ALA A 297 18.30 -9.20 -5.91
CA ALA A 297 18.92 -7.90 -5.70
C ALA A 297 17.90 -6.83 -5.26
N VAL A 298 18.39 -5.79 -4.60
CA VAL A 298 17.59 -4.69 -4.07
C VAL A 298 18.22 -3.36 -4.49
N LEU A 299 17.44 -2.51 -5.17
CA LEU A 299 17.77 -1.11 -5.42
C LEU A 299 16.96 -0.23 -4.48
N THR A 300 17.62 0.36 -3.49
CA THR A 300 17.00 1.19 -2.47
C THR A 300 17.35 2.66 -2.67
N MET A 301 16.35 3.52 -2.53
CA MET A 301 16.48 4.98 -2.54
C MET A 301 15.99 5.58 -1.21
N ASN A 302 16.61 6.65 -0.74
CA ASN A 302 16.06 7.42 0.39
C ASN A 302 14.85 8.25 -0.04
N GLY A 303 13.93 8.54 0.88
CA GLY A 303 12.88 9.53 0.68
C GLY A 303 13.48 10.86 0.18
N THR A 304 12.75 11.58 -0.68
CA THR A 304 13.20 12.75 -1.47
C THR A 304 14.24 12.47 -2.58
N GLY A 305 14.57 11.20 -2.82
CA GLY A 305 15.46 10.80 -3.89
C GLY A 305 14.78 10.62 -5.26
N LEU A 306 15.57 10.62 -6.33
CA LEU A 306 15.14 10.40 -7.72
C LEU A 306 15.89 9.22 -8.36
N LEU A 307 15.14 8.21 -8.80
CA LEU A 307 15.61 7.20 -9.74
C LEU A 307 15.11 7.57 -11.16
N ASP A 308 15.98 8.15 -12.00
CA ASP A 308 15.72 8.44 -13.41
C ASP A 308 16.26 7.32 -14.31
N LEU A 309 15.42 6.35 -14.58
CA LEU A 309 15.75 5.09 -15.20
C LEU A 309 15.16 5.03 -16.61
N GLY A 310 15.89 4.42 -17.54
CA GLY A 310 15.37 4.09 -18.85
C GLY A 310 14.46 2.86 -18.75
N ASN A 311 14.75 1.81 -19.52
CA ASN A 311 14.00 0.57 -19.36
C ASN A 311 14.41 -0.12 -18.07
N LEU A 312 13.48 -0.27 -17.13
CA LEU A 312 13.65 -0.93 -15.85
C LEU A 312 13.12 -2.36 -15.93
N LYS A 313 13.99 -3.35 -15.69
CA LYS A 313 13.62 -4.76 -15.60
C LYS A 313 13.83 -5.27 -14.17
N VAL A 314 12.78 -5.78 -13.54
CA VAL A 314 12.82 -6.32 -12.16
C VAL A 314 12.33 -7.77 -12.13
N THR A 315 13.22 -8.73 -11.85
CA THR A 315 12.89 -10.17 -11.93
C THR A 315 13.57 -11.03 -10.86
N GLY A 316 13.15 -12.28 -10.72
CA GLY A 316 13.84 -13.29 -9.90
C GLY A 316 13.84 -12.94 -8.40
N GLY A 317 12.71 -12.42 -7.90
CA GLY A 317 12.54 -12.07 -6.48
C GLY A 317 13.22 -10.75 -6.06
N ALA A 318 13.69 -9.96 -7.02
CA ALA A 318 14.32 -8.66 -6.78
C ALA A 318 13.30 -7.54 -6.51
N SER A 319 13.77 -6.40 -5.99
CA SER A 319 12.92 -5.26 -5.63
C SER A 319 13.59 -3.89 -5.86
N VAL A 320 12.75 -2.87 -6.06
CA VAL A 320 13.07 -1.45 -5.98
C VAL A 320 12.33 -0.87 -4.78
N GLU A 321 13.05 -0.21 -3.88
CA GLU A 321 12.54 0.12 -2.55
C GLU A 321 12.83 1.59 -2.20
N VAL A 322 11.90 2.25 -1.52
CA VAL A 322 12.11 3.55 -0.88
C VAL A 322 12.21 3.35 0.62
N SER A 323 13.25 3.92 1.22
CA SER A 323 13.47 3.97 2.67
C SER A 323 13.08 5.33 3.24
N GLY A 324 12.59 5.37 4.48
CA GLY A 324 12.11 6.60 5.09
C GLY A 324 10.59 6.75 4.98
N GLU A 325 10.08 7.82 5.61
CA GLU A 325 8.66 8.18 5.58
C GLU A 325 8.31 9.12 4.41
N GLU A 326 9.31 9.75 3.79
CA GLU A 326 9.11 10.67 2.67
C GLU A 326 9.03 9.91 1.34
N TYR A 327 8.28 10.47 0.38
CA TYR A 327 8.19 9.92 -0.97
C TYR A 327 9.51 10.11 -1.73
N ALA A 328 9.89 9.11 -2.52
CA ALA A 328 10.91 9.22 -3.55
C ALA A 328 10.29 8.94 -4.93
N VAL A 329 10.90 9.48 -5.98
CA VAL A 329 10.41 9.35 -7.35
C VAL A 329 11.20 8.28 -8.10
N VAL A 330 10.49 7.35 -8.73
CA VAL A 330 11.02 6.38 -9.68
C VAL A 330 10.44 6.69 -11.05
N ASN A 331 11.21 7.39 -11.87
CA ASN A 331 10.88 7.72 -13.24
C ASN A 331 11.51 6.70 -14.19
N ALA A 332 10.73 5.79 -14.76
CA ALA A 332 11.17 4.79 -15.72
C ALA A 332 10.66 5.10 -17.14
N MET A 333 11.45 4.85 -18.19
CA MET A 333 10.92 4.90 -19.57
C MET A 333 9.93 3.77 -19.86
N GLY A 334 10.11 2.62 -19.21
CA GLY A 334 9.24 1.45 -19.32
C GLY A 334 9.65 0.39 -18.32
N ILE A 335 8.70 -0.48 -17.93
CA ILE A 335 8.92 -1.49 -16.89
C ILE A 335 8.72 -2.90 -17.47
N GLU A 336 9.57 -3.83 -17.07
CA GLU A 336 9.43 -5.27 -17.33
C GLU A 336 9.55 -6.06 -16.01
N VAL A 337 8.61 -6.96 -15.75
CA VAL A 337 8.55 -7.81 -14.55
C VAL A 337 8.24 -9.26 -14.93
N ASP A 338 8.42 -10.20 -14.00
CA ASP A 338 8.16 -11.63 -14.21
C ASP A 338 6.96 -12.17 -13.41
N ARG A 339 6.15 -11.28 -12.84
CA ARG A 339 5.04 -11.60 -11.93
C ARG A 339 3.99 -10.49 -11.93
N THR A 340 2.76 -10.82 -11.54
CA THR A 340 1.64 -9.86 -11.47
C THR A 340 1.50 -9.20 -10.11
N ASP A 341 1.84 -9.90 -9.02
CA ASP A 341 1.90 -9.30 -7.68
C ASP A 341 3.20 -8.51 -7.50
N LEU A 342 3.08 -7.19 -7.60
CA LEU A 342 4.19 -6.23 -7.53
C LEU A 342 4.36 -5.62 -6.15
N ARG A 343 3.57 -6.02 -5.15
CA ARG A 343 3.69 -5.53 -3.76
C ARG A 343 5.05 -5.87 -3.14
N ASN A 344 5.69 -6.93 -3.63
CA ASN A 344 7.04 -7.32 -3.23
C ASN A 344 8.13 -6.86 -4.21
N VAL A 345 7.76 -6.14 -5.27
CA VAL A 345 8.67 -5.63 -6.31
C VAL A 345 8.95 -4.16 -6.09
N PHE A 346 7.90 -3.34 -5.93
CA PHE A 346 8.00 -1.92 -5.63
C PHE A 346 7.54 -1.68 -4.19
N LYS A 347 8.42 -1.18 -3.33
CA LYS A 347 8.16 -1.01 -1.89
C LYS A 347 8.49 0.39 -1.40
N GLY A 348 7.83 0.80 -0.33
CA GLY A 348 8.02 2.12 0.30
C GLY A 348 7.21 3.23 -0.38
N ASN A 349 7.32 4.44 0.16
CA ASN A 349 6.58 5.60 -0.31
C ASN A 349 7.17 6.07 -1.64
N MET A 350 6.51 5.69 -2.74
CA MET A 350 7.10 5.77 -4.07
C MET A 350 6.14 6.44 -5.05
N GLY A 351 6.63 7.45 -5.77
CA GLY A 351 6.02 7.90 -7.01
C GLY A 351 6.59 7.12 -8.18
N LEU A 352 5.86 6.16 -8.73
CA LEU A 352 6.31 5.31 -9.84
C LEU A 352 5.74 5.81 -11.17
N HIS A 353 6.61 6.38 -12.00
CA HIS A 353 6.27 6.91 -13.32
C HIS A 353 6.82 6.00 -14.42
N TYR A 354 5.98 5.65 -15.40
CA TYR A 354 6.39 4.86 -16.57
C TYR A 354 5.46 5.06 -17.77
N LYS A 355 5.94 4.69 -18.97
CA LYS A 355 5.16 4.81 -20.21
C LYS A 355 4.72 3.44 -20.74
N GLY A 356 3.47 3.38 -21.19
CA GLY A 356 2.87 2.18 -21.79
C GLY A 356 2.62 1.07 -20.78
N ASP A 357 2.36 -0.13 -21.29
CA ASP A 357 2.07 -1.31 -20.47
C ASP A 357 3.34 -1.88 -19.82
N ILE A 358 3.18 -2.47 -18.63
CA ILE A 358 4.25 -3.22 -17.97
C ILE A 358 4.47 -4.54 -18.71
N LYS A 359 5.68 -4.75 -19.21
CA LYS A 359 6.06 -5.94 -19.97
C LYS A 359 6.26 -7.15 -19.06
N GLY A 360 6.07 -8.34 -19.65
CA GLY A 360 6.15 -9.62 -18.94
C GLY A 360 4.87 -10.02 -18.21
N VAL A 361 3.81 -9.21 -18.34
CA VAL A 361 2.46 -9.49 -17.86
C VAL A 361 1.48 -9.37 -19.02
N GLU A 362 0.73 -10.44 -19.30
CA GLU A 362 -0.24 -10.47 -20.40
C GLU A 362 -1.51 -9.67 -20.10
N ASP A 363 -1.95 -9.69 -18.84
CA ASP A 363 -3.19 -9.04 -18.38
C ASP A 363 -2.85 -7.98 -17.33
N GLN A 364 -2.79 -6.72 -17.78
CA GLN A 364 -2.44 -5.57 -16.93
C GLN A 364 -3.42 -5.39 -15.76
N SER A 365 -4.65 -5.91 -15.85
CA SER A 365 -5.63 -5.80 -14.77
C SER A 365 -5.30 -6.63 -13.52
N LYS A 366 -4.33 -7.55 -13.63
CA LYS A 366 -3.84 -8.39 -12.53
C LYS A 366 -2.67 -7.79 -11.76
N LEU A 367 -2.19 -6.62 -12.17
CA LEU A 367 -1.09 -5.96 -11.49
C LEU A 367 -1.54 -5.47 -10.11
N GLU A 368 -0.80 -5.86 -9.07
CA GLU A 368 -1.09 -5.45 -7.69
C GLU A 368 0.09 -4.65 -7.13
N PHE A 369 -0.15 -3.39 -6.77
CA PHE A 369 0.83 -2.52 -6.11
C PHE A 369 0.48 -2.32 -4.64
N LEU A 370 1.46 -1.87 -3.84
CA LEU A 370 1.16 -1.35 -2.51
C LEU A 370 0.47 0.02 -2.64
N ALA A 371 -0.42 0.35 -1.69
CA ALA A 371 -1.19 1.59 -1.73
C ALA A 371 -0.31 2.86 -1.67
N ASN A 372 0.88 2.78 -1.08
CA ASN A 372 1.84 3.87 -1.00
C ASN A 372 2.74 4.00 -2.25
N VAL A 373 2.55 3.15 -3.26
CA VAL A 373 3.17 3.30 -4.58
C VAL A 373 2.17 4.05 -5.47
N LYS A 374 2.34 5.37 -5.56
CA LYS A 374 1.53 6.27 -6.39
C LYS A 374 1.96 6.15 -7.85
N ILE A 375 1.04 5.80 -8.75
CA ILE A 375 1.36 5.55 -10.16
C ILE A 375 1.11 6.78 -11.03
N ASN A 376 2.14 7.23 -11.76
CA ASN A 376 2.07 8.31 -12.74
C ASN A 376 1.34 9.55 -12.20
N GLY A 377 0.14 9.86 -12.71
CA GLY A 377 -0.65 11.03 -12.33
C GLY A 377 -1.22 11.00 -10.91
N GLU A 378 -1.09 9.88 -10.19
CA GLU A 378 -1.37 9.81 -8.75
C GLU A 378 -0.24 10.42 -7.91
N ASP A 379 0.96 10.56 -8.47
CA ASP A 379 2.12 11.10 -7.78
C ASP A 379 2.29 12.60 -8.04
N ASP A 380 2.26 13.36 -6.95
CA ASP A 380 2.45 14.81 -6.88
C ASP A 380 3.82 15.20 -6.31
N THR A 381 4.67 14.22 -6.00
CA THR A 381 5.97 14.42 -5.36
C THR A 381 6.85 15.37 -6.19
N ARG A 382 7.26 16.48 -5.57
CA ARG A 382 8.21 17.44 -6.14
C ARG A 382 9.54 17.31 -5.43
N LEU A 383 10.61 17.29 -6.21
CA LEU A 383 11.98 17.27 -5.70
C LEU A 383 12.67 18.56 -6.12
N GLU A 384 13.25 19.25 -5.16
CA GLU A 384 14.02 20.46 -5.42
C GLU A 384 15.36 20.12 -6.09
N GLU A 385 15.80 20.99 -7.00
CA GLU A 385 17.11 20.87 -7.63
C GLU A 385 18.22 21.15 -6.59
N SER A 386 19.29 20.36 -6.65
CA SER A 386 20.51 20.55 -5.85
C SER A 386 21.75 20.11 -6.63
N GLU A 387 22.93 20.21 -6.02
CA GLU A 387 24.16 19.68 -6.62
C GLU A 387 24.08 18.18 -6.91
N CYS A 388 23.35 17.42 -6.10
CA CYS A 388 23.25 15.96 -6.20
C CYS A 388 22.00 15.45 -6.92
N THR A 389 20.95 16.26 -7.07
CA THR A 389 19.74 15.87 -7.81
C THR A 389 19.34 16.96 -8.80
N PRO A 390 18.94 16.62 -10.05
CA PRO A 390 18.44 17.62 -11.01
C PRO A 390 17.06 18.19 -10.63
N GLY A 391 16.47 17.76 -9.51
CA GLY A 391 15.09 18.03 -9.16
C GLY A 391 14.12 17.19 -9.99
N TYR A 392 12.85 17.25 -9.63
CA TYR A 392 11.77 16.58 -10.32
C TYR A 392 10.48 17.35 -10.12
N THR A 393 9.74 17.55 -11.21
CA THR A 393 8.37 18.04 -11.15
C THR A 393 7.53 17.12 -12.02
N PRO A 394 6.50 16.46 -11.46
CA PRO A 394 5.64 15.59 -12.25
C PRO A 394 4.94 16.40 -13.34
N ALA A 395 4.64 15.76 -14.47
CA ALA A 395 3.83 16.38 -15.50
C ALA A 395 2.45 16.74 -14.90
N ALA A 396 1.91 17.91 -15.25
CA ALA A 396 0.64 18.36 -14.71
C ALA A 396 -0.45 17.27 -14.88
N PRO A 397 -1.22 16.96 -13.83
CA PRO A 397 -2.33 16.02 -13.93
C PRO A 397 -3.34 16.48 -14.98
N ASP A 398 -4.01 15.54 -15.64
CA ASP A 398 -5.19 15.79 -16.47
C ASP A 398 -6.27 16.44 -15.57
N ASP A 399 -6.62 17.72 -15.79
CA ASP A 399 -7.34 18.60 -14.82
C ASP A 399 -8.84 18.28 -14.60
N ASP A 400 -9.28 17.10 -15.03
CA ASP A 400 -10.59 16.47 -14.93
C ASP A 400 -11.32 16.36 -13.57
N LYS A 401 -10.58 16.38 -12.45
CA LYS A 401 -11.04 15.85 -11.15
C LYS A 401 -10.71 16.79 -9.98
N ASN A 402 -11.73 17.41 -9.41
CA ASN A 402 -11.61 18.32 -8.26
C ASN A 402 -11.00 17.62 -7.02
N GLY A 403 -9.70 17.83 -6.79
CA GLY A 403 -9.11 18.23 -5.50
C GLY A 403 -9.08 17.26 -4.30
N VAL A 404 -9.56 16.02 -4.39
CA VAL A 404 -9.49 15.05 -3.26
C VAL A 404 -9.04 13.66 -3.72
N ASP A 405 -8.25 13.00 -2.87
CA ASP A 405 -7.86 11.60 -3.02
C ASP A 405 -8.53 10.72 -1.94
N ILE A 406 -8.49 9.40 -2.15
CA ILE A 406 -9.07 8.42 -1.23
C ILE A 406 -7.93 7.62 -0.59
N ASP A 407 -7.66 7.90 0.69
CA ASP A 407 -6.77 7.07 1.51
C ASP A 407 -7.50 5.78 1.88
N HIS A 408 -6.97 4.62 1.49
CA HIS A 408 -7.44 3.34 2.02
C HIS A 408 -6.82 3.10 3.39
N ILE A 409 -7.63 3.11 4.44
CA ILE A 409 -7.17 3.07 5.83
C ILE A 409 -7.00 1.63 6.29
N ALA A 410 -8.01 0.79 6.03
CA ALA A 410 -8.02 -0.60 6.47
C ALA A 410 -8.97 -1.46 5.64
N GLN A 411 -8.67 -2.75 5.57
CA GLN A 411 -9.58 -3.80 5.13
C GLN A 411 -9.79 -4.79 6.26
N ILE A 412 -11.05 -5.17 6.48
CA ILE A 412 -11.41 -6.28 7.34
C ILE A 412 -12.07 -7.34 6.49
N THR A 413 -11.41 -8.49 6.39
CA THR A 413 -11.91 -9.63 5.62
C THR A 413 -13.25 -10.13 6.16
N SER A 414 -14.14 -10.59 5.27
CA SER A 414 -15.40 -11.22 5.67
C SER A 414 -15.17 -12.38 6.64
N PRO A 415 -16.12 -12.65 7.55
CA PRO A 415 -16.07 -13.79 8.47
C PRO A 415 -15.78 -15.11 7.75
N GLN A 416 -14.72 -15.82 8.16
CA GLN A 416 -14.31 -17.10 7.58
C GLN A 416 -14.78 -18.31 8.40
N GLU A 417 -15.33 -18.08 9.60
CA GLU A 417 -15.79 -19.12 10.54
C GLU A 417 -17.20 -19.65 10.18
N HIS A 418 -17.72 -19.29 9.00
CA HIS A 418 -19.02 -19.70 8.49
C HIS A 418 -18.89 -20.83 7.47
N ASP A 419 -19.95 -21.64 7.36
CA ASP A 419 -20.04 -22.69 6.34
C ASP A 419 -20.23 -22.09 4.94
N HIS A 420 -20.61 -20.80 4.87
CA HIS A 420 -20.86 -20.05 3.64
C HIS A 420 -20.07 -18.73 3.61
N TYR A 421 -19.76 -18.26 2.40
CA TYR A 421 -19.15 -16.95 2.20
C TYR A 421 -20.15 -15.83 2.50
N LEU A 422 -19.86 -15.05 3.53
CA LEU A 422 -20.71 -13.94 3.94
C LEU A 422 -20.38 -12.63 3.23
N SER A 423 -21.44 -11.92 2.86
CA SER A 423 -21.41 -10.62 2.21
C SER A 423 -21.77 -9.52 3.22
N ALA A 424 -20.84 -8.58 3.46
CA ALA A 424 -21.14 -7.36 4.21
C ALA A 424 -22.25 -6.58 3.48
N THR A 425 -23.26 -6.13 4.22
CA THR A 425 -24.46 -5.60 3.59
C THR A 425 -24.94 -4.27 4.18
N CYS A 426 -24.70 -3.97 5.46
CA CYS A 426 -25.03 -2.68 6.05
C CYS A 426 -23.91 -2.24 6.98
N VAL A 427 -23.71 -0.91 7.08
CA VAL A 427 -22.84 -0.29 8.09
C VAL A 427 -23.63 0.82 8.79
N GLN A 428 -23.56 0.86 10.12
CA GLN A 428 -24.07 1.98 10.93
C GLN A 428 -23.07 2.36 12.01
N SER A 429 -23.15 3.59 12.51
CA SER A 429 -22.42 4.00 13.71
C SER A 429 -23.34 4.29 14.88
N ALA A 430 -22.86 3.99 16.08
CA ALA A 430 -23.49 4.41 17.33
C ALA A 430 -22.50 4.34 18.49
N ASN A 431 -22.53 5.32 19.39
CA ASN A 431 -21.73 5.33 20.62
C ASN A 431 -20.22 5.11 20.39
N GLY A 432 -19.66 5.71 19.33
CA GLY A 432 -18.24 5.57 18.97
C GLY A 432 -17.85 4.21 18.38
N ASN A 433 -18.82 3.37 18.03
CA ASN A 433 -18.62 2.09 17.36
C ASN A 433 -19.20 2.11 15.95
N ILE A 434 -18.66 1.24 15.11
CA ILE A 434 -19.19 0.90 13.79
C ILE A 434 -19.75 -0.52 13.85
N TYR A 435 -20.97 -0.72 13.37
CA TYR A 435 -21.68 -2.00 13.36
C TYR A 435 -21.90 -2.42 11.92
N VAL A 436 -21.59 -3.67 11.60
CA VAL A 436 -21.72 -4.21 10.25
C VAL A 436 -22.60 -5.46 10.29
N SER A 437 -23.59 -5.54 9.39
CA SER A 437 -24.37 -6.77 9.20
C SER A 437 -23.90 -7.55 7.97
N TYR A 438 -24.08 -8.86 8.03
CA TYR A 438 -23.71 -9.79 6.98
C TYR A 438 -24.86 -10.74 6.64
N HIS A 439 -24.92 -11.16 5.38
CA HIS A 439 -25.83 -12.18 4.88
C HIS A 439 -25.16 -13.07 3.84
N THR A 440 -25.78 -14.20 3.51
CA THR A 440 -25.30 -15.07 2.45
C THR A 440 -25.67 -14.50 1.08
N ASN A 441 -24.74 -14.60 0.13
CA ASN A 441 -25.04 -14.30 -1.27
C ASN A 441 -25.55 -15.57 -1.95
N GLY A 442 -26.85 -15.84 -1.88
CA GLY A 442 -27.44 -17.05 -2.47
C GLY A 442 -28.85 -17.33 -1.99
N ALA A 443 -29.31 -18.57 -2.21
CA ALA A 443 -30.62 -19.05 -1.76
C ALA A 443 -30.61 -19.66 -0.35
N GLU A 444 -29.42 -19.79 0.25
CA GLU A 444 -29.23 -20.26 1.61
C GLU A 444 -29.13 -19.07 2.56
N TYR A 445 -29.41 -19.33 3.84
CA TYR A 445 -29.38 -18.32 4.90
C TYR A 445 -28.19 -18.57 5.81
N ASP A 446 -27.36 -17.56 6.04
CA ASP A 446 -26.31 -17.56 7.06
C ASP A 446 -25.79 -16.13 7.17
N GLY A 447 -25.58 -15.66 8.39
CA GLY A 447 -25.38 -14.23 8.65
C GLY A 447 -24.82 -13.99 10.03
N CYS A 448 -24.27 -12.81 10.23
CA CYS A 448 -23.74 -12.37 11.51
C CYS A 448 -23.75 -10.85 11.59
N ALA A 449 -23.35 -10.32 12.73
CA ALA A 449 -23.07 -8.90 12.87
C ALA A 449 -21.78 -8.67 13.67
N GLU A 450 -21.06 -7.62 13.30
CA GLU A 450 -19.73 -7.29 13.84
C GLU A 450 -19.72 -5.87 14.40
N VAL A 451 -18.87 -5.64 15.40
CA VAL A 451 -18.64 -4.32 16.00
C VAL A 451 -17.17 -3.97 15.90
N PHE A 452 -16.92 -2.78 15.37
CA PHE A 452 -15.60 -2.20 15.22
C PHE A 452 -15.49 -0.92 16.04
N ARG A 453 -14.27 -0.56 16.40
CA ARG A 453 -13.95 0.67 17.12
C ARG A 453 -12.63 1.26 16.66
N PHE A 454 -12.57 2.58 16.59
CA PHE A 454 -11.31 3.30 16.44
C PHE A 454 -10.60 3.42 17.79
N GLY A 455 -9.32 3.07 17.81
CA GLY A 455 -8.39 3.41 18.88
C GLY A 455 -7.95 4.87 18.80
N SER A 456 -7.16 5.29 19.78
CA SER A 456 -6.63 6.66 19.86
C SER A 456 -5.67 7.04 18.72
N ASN A 457 -5.17 6.06 17.97
CA ASN A 457 -4.14 6.24 16.94
C ASN A 457 -4.71 6.11 15.50
N ASN A 458 -6.01 6.33 15.31
CA ASN A 458 -6.71 6.08 14.03
C ASN A 458 -6.68 4.61 13.56
N GLU A 459 -6.38 3.67 14.46
CA GLU A 459 -6.45 2.23 14.18
C GLU A 459 -7.88 1.73 14.36
N ILE A 460 -8.39 0.94 13.41
CA ILE A 460 -9.68 0.25 13.57
C ILE A 460 -9.44 -1.16 14.11
N SER A 461 -10.25 -1.59 15.07
CA SER A 461 -10.21 -2.95 15.61
C SER A 461 -11.59 -3.61 15.51
N LEU A 462 -11.62 -4.89 15.12
CA LEU A 462 -12.79 -5.76 15.28
C LEU A 462 -12.85 -6.18 16.75
N ILE A 463 -13.84 -5.67 17.48
CA ILE A 463 -13.91 -5.81 18.95
C ILE A 463 -15.02 -6.74 19.44
N SER A 464 -15.96 -7.10 18.57
CA SER A 464 -17.05 -8.00 18.91
C SER A 464 -17.66 -8.59 17.66
N TYR A 465 -18.10 -9.84 17.76
CA TYR A 465 -18.77 -10.58 16.72
C TYR A 465 -19.94 -11.36 17.32
N MET A 466 -21.07 -11.41 16.62
CA MET A 466 -22.26 -12.19 16.99
C MET A 466 -22.77 -13.01 15.81
N ARG A 467 -23.01 -14.30 16.08
CA ARG A 467 -23.64 -15.24 15.16
C ARG A 467 -24.92 -15.84 15.75
N PRO A 468 -26.02 -15.93 15.00
CA PRO A 468 -27.19 -16.69 15.42
C PRO A 468 -26.93 -18.20 15.33
N THR A 469 -27.46 -18.98 16.27
CA THR A 469 -27.35 -20.45 16.24
C THR A 469 -28.20 -21.10 15.14
N GLU A 470 -29.23 -20.40 14.68
CA GLU A 470 -30.06 -20.79 13.55
C GLU A 470 -29.75 -19.89 12.35
N ALA A 471 -29.50 -20.52 11.19
CA ALA A 471 -29.14 -19.88 9.93
C ALA A 471 -30.18 -18.84 9.47
N ARG A 472 -29.73 -17.61 9.23
CA ARG A 472 -30.55 -16.43 8.87
C ARG A 472 -29.66 -15.35 8.27
N ASP A 473 -30.24 -14.51 7.43
CA ASP A 473 -29.56 -13.38 6.82
C ASP A 473 -29.87 -12.07 7.55
N PHE A 474 -28.93 -11.13 7.60
CA PHE A 474 -29.15 -9.79 8.15
C PHE A 474 -28.84 -8.70 7.12
N ASN A 475 -29.89 -8.11 6.54
CA ASN A 475 -29.84 -7.12 5.46
C ASN A 475 -29.52 -5.68 5.90
N HIS A 476 -29.94 -5.30 7.12
CA HIS A 476 -29.74 -3.96 7.68
C HIS A 476 -29.75 -4.01 9.21
N LEU A 477 -29.11 -3.04 9.85
CA LEU A 477 -29.16 -2.86 11.30
C LEU A 477 -29.30 -1.40 11.69
N ILE A 478 -29.70 -1.15 12.94
CA ILE A 478 -29.51 0.10 13.68
C ILE A 478 -29.15 -0.22 15.13
N VAL A 479 -28.62 0.76 15.86
CA VAL A 479 -28.44 0.65 17.31
C VAL A 479 -29.29 1.72 17.98
N ASP A 480 -30.14 1.29 18.90
CA ASP A 480 -31.07 2.16 19.62
C ASP A 480 -31.28 1.66 21.05
N ASN A 481 -31.35 2.58 22.01
CA ASN A 481 -31.64 2.29 23.42
C ASN A 481 -30.88 1.09 24.01
N GLY A 482 -29.57 0.99 23.76
CA GLY A 482 -28.72 -0.08 24.28
C GLY A 482 -28.92 -1.46 23.61
N ASN A 483 -29.63 -1.53 22.48
CA ASN A 483 -29.85 -2.74 21.71
C ASN A 483 -29.35 -2.56 20.27
N VAL A 484 -28.96 -3.65 19.63
CA VAL A 484 -28.92 -3.71 18.16
C VAL A 484 -30.28 -4.20 17.67
N PHE A 485 -30.76 -3.60 16.58
CA PHE A 485 -31.93 -4.04 15.84
C PHE A 485 -31.49 -4.47 14.44
N LEU A 486 -31.90 -5.66 14.00
CA LEU A 486 -31.46 -6.29 12.75
C LEU A 486 -32.69 -6.68 11.93
N THR A 487 -32.70 -6.37 10.64
CA THR A 487 -33.71 -6.88 9.70
C THR A 487 -33.09 -7.88 8.75
N GLY A 488 -33.88 -8.87 8.35
CA GLY A 488 -33.50 -9.83 7.33
C GLY A 488 -34.55 -10.92 7.19
N GLY A 489 -34.10 -12.09 6.75
CA GLY A 489 -34.96 -13.21 6.42
C GLY A 489 -34.33 -14.54 6.83
N ASP A 490 -35.21 -15.51 7.06
CA ASP A 490 -34.86 -16.91 7.27
C ASP A 490 -35.95 -17.80 6.67
N ARG A 491 -35.91 -19.11 6.93
CA ARG A 491 -36.92 -20.07 6.44
C ARG A 491 -38.34 -19.81 6.98
N LYS A 492 -38.51 -18.96 8.01
CA LYS A 492 -39.79 -18.57 8.61
C LYS A 492 -40.25 -17.18 8.12
N GLY A 493 -39.51 -16.54 7.22
CA GLY A 493 -39.84 -15.25 6.62
C GLY A 493 -39.13 -14.06 7.26
N GLY A 494 -39.51 -12.86 6.81
CA GLY A 494 -38.92 -11.59 7.19
C GLY A 494 -39.17 -11.21 8.65
N PHE A 495 -38.18 -10.60 9.28
CA PHE A 495 -38.21 -10.25 10.71
C PHE A 495 -37.59 -8.88 11.02
N LEU A 496 -37.99 -8.33 12.17
CA LEU A 496 -37.17 -7.41 12.97
C LEU A 496 -36.68 -8.16 14.20
N ALA A 497 -35.37 -8.30 14.34
CA ALA A 497 -34.73 -8.92 15.48
C ALA A 497 -34.08 -7.85 16.37
N TYR A 498 -33.95 -8.14 17.66
CA TYR A 498 -33.23 -7.27 18.58
C TYR A 498 -32.47 -8.04 19.65
N LEU A 499 -31.34 -7.48 20.06
CA LEU A 499 -30.43 -8.07 21.03
C LEU A 499 -29.79 -6.96 21.90
N PRO A 500 -29.74 -7.11 23.23
CA PRO A 500 -29.10 -6.13 24.10
C PRO A 500 -27.58 -6.09 23.90
N LEU A 501 -27.02 -4.89 24.02
CA LEU A 501 -25.59 -4.64 24.03
C LEU A 501 -25.10 -4.44 25.48
N GLY A 502 -23.82 -4.69 25.72
CA GLY A 502 -23.14 -4.27 26.94
C GLY A 502 -22.97 -2.75 27.01
N ALA A 503 -22.60 -2.23 28.18
CA ALA A 503 -22.42 -0.78 28.40
C ALA A 503 -21.37 -0.13 27.48
N ASN A 504 -20.40 -0.91 27.00
CA ASN A 504 -19.38 -0.51 26.04
C ASN A 504 -19.83 -0.70 24.57
N GLY A 505 -21.10 -0.98 24.30
CA GLY A 505 -21.65 -1.13 22.95
C GLY A 505 -21.21 -2.37 22.20
N VAL A 506 -20.78 -3.43 22.90
CA VAL A 506 -20.45 -4.74 22.30
C VAL A 506 -21.50 -5.79 22.66
N TYR A 507 -21.52 -6.92 21.96
CA TYR A 507 -22.44 -8.01 22.28
C TYR A 507 -22.10 -8.65 23.64
N GLN A 508 -23.12 -9.00 24.43
CA GLN A 508 -22.92 -9.64 25.72
C GLN A 508 -22.51 -11.11 25.53
N GLY A 509 -21.34 -11.50 26.06
CA GLY A 509 -20.83 -12.88 25.98
C GLY A 509 -21.57 -13.85 26.91
N GLY A 510 -21.70 -15.11 26.49
CA GLY A 510 -22.44 -16.18 27.21
C GLY A 510 -23.65 -16.69 26.44
N GLU A 511 -24.56 -17.42 27.10
CA GLU A 511 -25.88 -17.78 26.53
C GLU A 511 -26.75 -16.52 26.39
N SER A 512 -26.64 -15.86 25.25
CA SER A 512 -27.45 -14.70 24.89
C SER A 512 -28.55 -15.13 23.90
N SER A 513 -29.73 -14.49 23.99
CA SER A 513 -30.85 -14.77 23.09
C SER A 513 -31.29 -13.53 22.31
N MET A 514 -31.40 -13.68 21.00
CA MET A 514 -31.99 -12.69 20.11
C MET A 514 -33.52 -12.84 20.11
N SER A 515 -34.24 -11.73 20.20
CA SER A 515 -35.71 -11.68 20.19
C SER A 515 -36.24 -11.22 18.84
N PHE A 516 -37.43 -11.68 18.43
CA PHE A 516 -37.99 -11.40 17.10
C PHE A 516 -39.40 -10.81 17.12
N VAL A 517 -39.66 -9.99 16.10
CA VAL A 517 -40.99 -9.62 15.59
C VAL A 517 -41.08 -10.14 14.16
N ARG A 518 -41.98 -11.10 13.91
CA ARG A 518 -42.24 -11.65 12.57
C ARG A 518 -43.19 -10.74 11.79
N LEU A 519 -42.93 -10.54 10.50
CA LEU A 519 -43.58 -9.51 9.67
C LEU A 519 -44.54 -10.07 8.61
N ASP A 520 -44.79 -11.39 8.62
CA ASP A 520 -45.56 -12.09 7.58
C ASP A 520 -45.16 -11.68 6.15
N ALA A 521 -43.85 -11.52 5.97
CA ALA A 521 -43.20 -11.11 4.74
C ALA A 521 -42.18 -12.18 4.33
N GLY A 522 -41.75 -12.19 3.07
CA GLY A 522 -40.65 -13.05 2.63
C GLY A 522 -39.30 -12.61 3.20
N ASP A 523 -39.02 -11.31 3.17
CA ASP A 523 -37.75 -10.74 3.63
C ASP A 523 -37.91 -9.29 4.12
N ALA A 524 -37.02 -8.83 4.99
CA ALA A 524 -36.99 -7.46 5.54
C ALA A 524 -35.66 -6.76 5.19
N ASN A 525 -35.75 -5.54 4.64
CA ASN A 525 -34.65 -4.86 3.94
C ASN A 525 -34.00 -3.71 4.74
N CYS A 526 -34.79 -2.95 5.49
CA CYS A 526 -34.34 -1.73 6.16
C CYS A 526 -35.17 -1.49 7.43
N VAL A 527 -34.54 -0.94 8.47
CA VAL A 527 -35.20 -0.47 9.70
C VAL A 527 -34.70 0.91 10.06
N VAL A 528 -35.62 1.76 10.53
CA VAL A 528 -35.31 3.06 11.14
C VAL A 528 -36.09 3.24 12.45
N ARG A 529 -35.54 4.06 13.36
CA ARG A 529 -36.23 4.50 14.57
C ARG A 529 -36.89 5.86 14.33
N ASN A 530 -38.22 5.90 14.30
CA ASN A 530 -38.99 7.15 14.14
C ASN A 530 -39.94 7.37 15.33
N GLY A 531 -39.67 8.39 16.15
CA GLY A 531 -40.52 8.74 17.29
C GLY A 531 -40.61 7.61 18.32
N ASN A 532 -41.78 6.99 18.47
CA ASN A 532 -42.02 5.83 19.34
C ASN A 532 -42.18 4.49 18.59
N TYR A 533 -41.80 4.48 17.30
CA TYR A 533 -41.91 3.31 16.44
C TYR A 533 -40.58 2.93 15.80
N TYR A 534 -40.43 1.64 15.50
CA TYR A 534 -39.54 1.14 14.45
C TYR A 534 -40.36 1.02 13.17
N GLN A 535 -39.83 1.54 12.07
CA GLN A 535 -40.43 1.40 10.75
C GLN A 535 -39.53 0.49 9.91
N VAL A 536 -40.12 -0.57 9.34
CA VAL A 536 -39.38 -1.63 8.66
C VAL A 536 -39.87 -1.78 7.22
N ALA A 537 -38.98 -1.69 6.25
CA ALA A 537 -39.27 -2.00 4.86
C ALA A 537 -39.14 -3.51 4.63
N ALA A 538 -40.18 -4.16 4.11
CA ALA A 538 -40.22 -5.58 3.85
C ALA A 538 -40.82 -5.90 2.47
N SER A 539 -40.74 -7.17 2.06
CA SER A 539 -41.19 -7.61 0.73
C SER A 539 -42.68 -7.39 0.47
N ASN A 540 -43.51 -7.20 1.50
CA ASN A 540 -44.95 -6.94 1.41
C ASN A 540 -45.33 -5.47 1.64
N GLY A 541 -44.41 -4.62 2.10
CA GLY A 541 -44.71 -3.22 2.40
C GLY A 541 -43.89 -2.66 3.56
N PHE A 542 -44.40 -1.59 4.15
CA PHE A 542 -43.78 -0.92 5.29
C PHE A 542 -44.51 -1.26 6.60
N HIS A 543 -43.82 -1.92 7.52
CA HIS A 543 -44.33 -2.26 8.85
C HIS A 543 -44.00 -1.16 9.86
N THR A 544 -44.91 -0.96 10.80
CA THR A 544 -44.75 -0.05 11.94
C THR A 544 -44.84 -0.89 13.21
N ILE A 545 -43.81 -0.82 14.06
CA ILE A 545 -43.68 -1.61 15.29
C ILE A 545 -43.50 -0.66 16.45
N ASN A 546 -44.25 -0.81 17.53
CA ASN A 546 -44.11 0.01 18.72
C ASN A 546 -42.77 -0.29 19.41
N ALA A 547 -41.95 0.74 19.64
CA ALA A 547 -40.61 0.56 20.21
C ALA A 547 -40.59 0.23 21.70
N THR A 548 -41.73 0.37 22.40
CA THR A 548 -41.83 0.10 23.84
C THR A 548 -42.12 -1.38 24.11
N ASP A 549 -43.08 -1.95 23.38
CA ASP A 549 -43.60 -3.32 23.61
C ASP A 549 -43.33 -4.29 22.44
N MET A 550 -42.67 -3.81 21.38
CA MET A 550 -42.30 -4.58 20.18
C MET A 550 -43.51 -5.20 19.45
N THR A 551 -44.71 -4.63 19.62
CA THR A 551 -45.92 -5.09 18.91
C THR A 551 -46.08 -4.43 17.54
N LEU A 552 -46.65 -5.16 16.58
CA LEU A 552 -47.04 -4.62 15.28
C LEU A 552 -48.17 -3.60 15.44
N ALA A 553 -47.90 -2.35 15.04
CA ALA A 553 -48.83 -1.23 15.10
C ALA A 553 -49.50 -0.95 13.74
N GLY A 554 -48.92 -1.40 12.62
CA GLY A 554 -49.54 -1.25 11.30
C GLY A 554 -48.68 -1.76 10.15
N LEU A 555 -49.32 -1.97 9.00
CA LEU A 555 -48.68 -2.33 7.73
C LEU A 555 -49.26 -1.45 6.62
N LYS A 556 -48.38 -0.79 5.87
CA LYS A 556 -48.68 -0.17 4.58
C LYS A 556 -48.22 -1.08 3.46
N GLU A 557 -49.15 -1.81 2.87
CA GLU A 557 -48.84 -2.69 1.73
C GLU A 557 -48.38 -1.89 0.50
N THR A 558 -47.52 -2.51 -0.29
CA THR A 558 -47.01 -1.98 -1.56
C THR A 558 -47.09 -3.04 -2.65
N GLU A 559 -47.30 -2.59 -3.90
CA GLU A 559 -47.40 -3.47 -5.07
C GLU A 559 -46.13 -4.32 -5.27
N GLY A 560 -44.95 -3.69 -5.16
CA GLY A 560 -43.65 -4.34 -5.16
C GLY A 560 -42.94 -4.23 -3.81
N SER A 561 -41.79 -4.88 -3.68
CA SER A 561 -41.00 -4.92 -2.44
C SER A 561 -40.62 -3.52 -1.94
N ALA A 562 -40.82 -3.26 -0.65
CA ALA A 562 -40.33 -2.06 0.01
C ALA A 562 -38.82 -2.20 0.26
N LYS A 563 -38.04 -1.18 -0.14
CA LYS A 563 -36.58 -1.25 -0.24
C LYS A 563 -35.87 -0.51 0.89
N TYR A 564 -36.26 0.74 1.15
CA TYR A 564 -35.51 1.60 2.06
C TYR A 564 -36.37 2.71 2.65
N ILE A 565 -35.99 3.15 3.86
CA ILE A 565 -36.58 4.29 4.55
C ILE A 565 -35.41 5.19 5.00
N SER A 566 -35.50 6.48 4.74
CA SER A 566 -34.54 7.48 5.22
C SER A 566 -35.25 8.59 5.97
N LEU A 567 -34.83 8.83 7.21
CA LEU A 567 -35.32 9.93 8.04
C LEU A 567 -34.48 11.18 7.75
N GLY A 568 -35.13 12.26 7.34
CA GLY A 568 -34.56 13.60 7.26
C GLY A 568 -34.94 14.43 8.50
N SER A 569 -34.60 15.73 8.47
CA SER A 569 -34.87 16.66 9.57
C SER A 569 -36.32 17.14 9.62
N ASP A 570 -37.05 17.13 8.50
CA ASP A 570 -38.41 17.66 8.35
C ASP A 570 -39.43 16.61 7.86
N LYS A 571 -38.95 15.61 7.12
CA LYS A 571 -39.73 14.53 6.49
C LYS A 571 -38.95 13.23 6.52
N PHE A 572 -39.62 12.13 6.16
CA PHE A 572 -38.93 10.90 5.78
C PHE A 572 -39.32 10.46 4.37
N VAL A 573 -38.41 9.73 3.74
CA VAL A 573 -38.54 9.22 2.37
C VAL A 573 -38.63 7.70 2.43
N ALA A 574 -39.59 7.13 1.71
CA ALA A 574 -39.77 5.69 1.57
C ALA A 574 -39.63 5.29 0.09
N LEU A 575 -38.87 4.23 -0.18
CA LEU A 575 -38.65 3.67 -1.50
C LEU A 575 -39.23 2.27 -1.60
N ASN A 576 -40.05 2.01 -2.61
CA ASN A 576 -40.52 0.68 -2.98
C ASN A 576 -40.53 0.47 -4.49
N LEU A 577 -40.65 -0.79 -4.91
CA LEU A 577 -40.87 -1.15 -6.30
C LEU A 577 -42.34 -0.96 -6.68
N ALA A 578 -42.61 -0.56 -7.91
CA ALA A 578 -43.96 -0.43 -8.46
C ALA A 578 -44.65 -1.78 -8.76
N SER A 579 -43.88 -2.87 -8.82
CA SER A 579 -44.39 -4.23 -9.06
C SER A 579 -43.40 -5.31 -8.59
N ARG A 580 -43.85 -6.56 -8.53
CA ARG A 580 -43.02 -7.76 -8.29
C ARG A 580 -42.52 -8.31 -9.63
N ASN A 581 -41.42 -7.74 -10.12
CA ASN A 581 -40.68 -8.24 -11.28
C ASN A 581 -39.20 -8.29 -10.86
N GLU A 582 -38.48 -9.37 -11.14
CA GLU A 582 -37.09 -9.55 -10.70
C GLU A 582 -36.06 -8.87 -11.63
N GLU A 583 -36.40 -8.65 -12.91
CA GLU A 583 -35.52 -8.05 -13.92
C GLU A 583 -35.46 -6.53 -13.80
N GLN A 584 -36.60 -5.86 -13.69
CA GLN A 584 -36.70 -4.42 -13.52
C GLN A 584 -38.09 -4.03 -13.03
N ALA A 585 -38.18 -2.95 -12.25
CA ALA A 585 -39.44 -2.38 -11.81
C ALA A 585 -39.32 -0.86 -11.66
N GLY A 586 -40.43 -0.14 -11.81
CA GLY A 586 -40.48 1.29 -11.51
C GLY A 586 -40.12 1.56 -10.06
N ALA A 587 -39.39 2.63 -9.79
CA ALA A 587 -39.13 3.12 -8.44
C ALA A 587 -40.30 4.01 -8.00
N VAL A 588 -40.85 3.74 -6.82
CA VAL A 588 -41.85 4.59 -6.18
C VAL A 588 -41.21 5.23 -4.97
N ILE A 589 -40.97 6.53 -5.04
CA ILE A 589 -40.33 7.32 -3.97
C ILE A 589 -41.41 8.21 -3.37
N THR A 590 -41.75 7.99 -2.10
CA THR A 590 -42.82 8.73 -1.42
C THR A 590 -42.28 9.46 -0.20
N THR A 591 -42.63 10.74 -0.04
CA THR A 591 -42.29 11.53 1.15
C THR A 591 -43.48 11.59 2.11
N TYR A 592 -43.17 11.62 3.41
CA TYR A 592 -44.14 11.70 4.49
C TYR A 592 -43.63 12.65 5.57
N GLY A 593 -44.55 13.27 6.32
CA GLY A 593 -44.16 14.05 7.50
C GLY A 593 -43.61 13.15 8.61
N LEU A 594 -42.69 13.64 9.45
CA LEU A 594 -42.05 12.84 10.51
C LEU A 594 -43.02 12.19 11.50
N ASN A 595 -44.20 12.78 11.71
CA ASN A 595 -45.23 12.25 12.62
C ASN A 595 -46.18 11.24 11.95
N ASP A 596 -46.01 10.94 10.65
CA ASP A 596 -46.83 9.97 9.93
C ASP A 596 -46.26 8.55 10.03
N TYR A 597 -46.34 8.00 11.24
CA TYR A 597 -45.75 6.70 11.55
C TYR A 597 -46.34 5.53 10.73
N THR A 598 -47.56 5.69 10.22
CA THR A 598 -48.32 4.64 9.51
C THR A 598 -48.35 4.83 7.98
N PHE A 599 -47.51 5.71 7.43
CA PHE A 599 -47.40 5.93 5.97
C PHE A 599 -48.75 6.27 5.30
N SER A 600 -49.58 7.05 5.98
CA SER A 600 -50.99 7.26 5.61
C SER A 600 -51.23 8.56 4.83
N ASN A 601 -50.35 9.55 4.98
CA ASN A 601 -50.46 10.91 4.46
C ASN A 601 -49.24 11.25 3.60
N ALA A 602 -49.19 10.65 2.41
CA ALA A 602 -48.16 10.95 1.42
C ALA A 602 -48.18 12.44 1.04
N GLN A 603 -47.02 13.10 1.09
CA GLN A 603 -46.86 14.50 0.71
C GLN A 603 -46.47 14.65 -0.77
N THR A 604 -45.56 13.81 -1.25
CA THR A 604 -45.11 13.78 -2.65
C THR A 604 -44.81 12.35 -3.05
N GLN A 605 -45.07 12.01 -4.32
CA GLN A 605 -44.78 10.70 -4.88
C GLN A 605 -44.13 10.85 -6.26
N LEU A 606 -42.98 10.21 -6.46
CA LEU A 606 -42.19 10.23 -7.69
C LEU A 606 -42.13 8.81 -8.27
N THR A 607 -42.40 8.68 -9.58
CA THR A 607 -42.56 7.39 -10.27
C THR A 607 -41.92 7.35 -11.67
N ASP A 608 -41.03 8.30 -11.97
CA ASP A 608 -40.39 8.49 -13.28
C ASP A 608 -39.04 7.75 -13.41
N ALA A 609 -38.63 6.99 -12.40
CA ALA A 609 -37.39 6.23 -12.35
C ALA A 609 -37.64 4.71 -12.41
N VAL A 610 -36.63 3.96 -12.86
CA VAL A 610 -36.67 2.49 -12.95
C VAL A 610 -35.45 1.90 -12.25
N ILE A 611 -35.69 0.89 -11.41
CA ILE A 611 -34.64 0.10 -10.75
C ILE A 611 -34.35 -1.15 -11.58
N THR A 612 -33.06 -1.43 -11.82
CA THR A 612 -32.62 -2.67 -12.45
C THR A 612 -31.27 -3.19 -11.89
N PRO A 613 -31.14 -4.48 -11.55
CA PRO A 613 -32.24 -5.42 -11.38
C PRO A 613 -33.09 -5.04 -10.17
N ALA A 614 -34.32 -5.48 -10.17
CA ALA A 614 -35.26 -5.21 -9.08
C ALA A 614 -34.95 -6.00 -7.81
N ASN A 615 -34.17 -7.08 -7.89
CA ASN A 615 -33.70 -7.85 -6.73
C ASN A 615 -32.41 -7.28 -6.08
N GLY A 616 -31.92 -6.13 -6.55
CA GLY A 616 -30.76 -5.46 -5.94
C GLY A 616 -31.06 -4.71 -4.64
N LYS A 617 -29.99 -4.23 -4.00
CA LYS A 617 -30.09 -3.23 -2.92
C LYS A 617 -30.27 -1.84 -3.53
N ASN A 618 -31.16 -1.04 -2.94
CA ASN A 618 -31.50 0.29 -3.42
C ASN A 618 -31.70 1.22 -2.22
N VAL A 619 -30.72 2.07 -1.95
CA VAL A 619 -30.79 3.11 -0.93
C VAL A 619 -31.47 4.36 -1.49
N CYS A 620 -32.32 5.00 -0.69
CA CYS A 620 -32.74 6.39 -0.89
C CYS A 620 -32.35 7.23 0.33
N LEU A 621 -31.99 8.50 0.13
CA LEU A 621 -31.61 9.40 1.21
C LEU A 621 -32.36 10.72 1.10
N SER A 622 -32.81 11.22 2.25
CA SER A 622 -33.38 12.57 2.40
C SER A 622 -32.27 13.56 2.81
N ASP A 623 -32.16 14.67 2.10
CA ASP A 623 -31.24 15.78 2.42
C ASP A 623 -31.93 17.12 2.18
N GLY A 624 -32.66 17.62 3.18
CA GLY A 624 -33.49 18.81 3.03
C GLY A 624 -34.48 18.67 1.86
N GLU A 625 -34.40 19.55 0.85
CA GLU A 625 -35.22 19.47 -0.36
C GLU A 625 -34.77 18.40 -1.36
N ASN A 626 -33.57 17.84 -1.18
CA ASN A 626 -32.97 16.86 -2.06
C ASN A 626 -33.34 15.43 -1.67
N ILE A 627 -33.46 14.56 -2.68
CA ILE A 627 -33.59 13.12 -2.52
C ILE A 627 -32.62 12.42 -3.47
N TYR A 628 -31.72 11.62 -2.92
CA TYR A 628 -30.76 10.80 -3.68
C TYR A 628 -31.25 9.36 -3.73
N VAL A 629 -31.26 8.74 -4.92
CA VAL A 629 -31.82 7.39 -5.11
C VAL A 629 -30.88 6.49 -5.92
N ALA A 630 -30.55 5.34 -5.36
CA ALA A 630 -29.77 4.28 -5.99
C ALA A 630 -30.69 3.38 -6.86
N LEU A 631 -30.54 3.47 -8.18
CA LEU A 631 -31.38 2.77 -9.16
C LEU A 631 -30.73 1.50 -9.73
N GLY A 632 -29.69 0.98 -9.06
CA GLY A 632 -28.94 -0.17 -9.52
C GLY A 632 -28.13 0.16 -10.78
N GLY A 633 -28.30 -0.64 -11.83
CA GLY A 633 -27.66 -0.45 -13.14
C GLY A 633 -28.08 0.83 -13.86
N ASN A 634 -29.14 1.50 -13.42
CA ASN A 634 -29.52 2.82 -13.93
C ASN A 634 -28.82 3.98 -13.20
N GLY A 635 -27.92 3.70 -12.26
CA GLY A 635 -27.09 4.71 -11.62
C GLY A 635 -27.75 5.38 -10.41
N LEU A 636 -27.28 6.58 -10.10
CA LEU A 636 -27.83 7.49 -9.09
C LEU A 636 -28.73 8.52 -9.79
N ARG A 637 -29.89 8.81 -9.21
CA ARG A 637 -30.71 9.98 -9.56
C ARG A 637 -30.90 10.89 -8.36
N CYS A 638 -30.84 12.21 -8.60
CA CYS A 638 -31.14 13.26 -7.65
C CYS A 638 -32.47 13.94 -8.02
N TYR A 639 -33.26 14.24 -6.99
CA TYR A 639 -34.43 15.10 -7.09
C TYR A 639 -34.28 16.28 -6.14
N THR A 640 -34.71 17.47 -6.56
CA THR A 640 -34.82 18.66 -5.69
C THR A 640 -36.21 19.24 -5.81
N GLY A 641 -36.89 19.44 -4.67
CA GLY A 641 -38.25 19.98 -4.66
C GLY A 641 -39.27 19.14 -5.44
N GLY A 642 -39.01 17.84 -5.61
CA GLY A 642 -39.87 16.91 -6.36
C GLY A 642 -39.62 16.83 -7.88
N ALA A 643 -38.60 17.52 -8.40
CA ALA A 643 -38.20 17.43 -9.80
C ALA A 643 -36.81 16.77 -9.94
N ALA A 644 -36.62 15.93 -10.95
CA ALA A 644 -35.31 15.35 -11.24
C ALA A 644 -34.34 16.47 -11.66
N ASN A 645 -33.17 16.54 -11.00
CA ASN A 645 -32.21 17.62 -11.22
C ASN A 645 -30.77 17.11 -11.47
N GLY A 646 -30.56 15.80 -11.52
CA GLY A 646 -29.27 15.25 -11.91
C GLY A 646 -29.21 13.73 -11.86
N GLU A 647 -28.27 13.17 -12.61
CA GLU A 647 -28.02 11.73 -12.66
C GLU A 647 -26.52 11.47 -12.73
N PHE A 648 -26.08 10.37 -12.14
CA PHE A 648 -24.72 9.86 -12.30
C PHE A 648 -24.75 8.38 -12.64
N ARG A 649 -24.11 8.02 -13.75
CA ARG A 649 -23.99 6.65 -14.22
C ARG A 649 -22.69 6.46 -14.99
N LEU A 650 -21.97 5.40 -14.66
CA LEU A 650 -20.83 4.92 -15.43
C LEU A 650 -21.28 3.93 -16.51
N ASN A 651 -20.52 3.86 -17.60
CA ASN A 651 -20.71 2.84 -18.62
C ASN A 651 -20.46 1.43 -18.04
N GLY A 652 -21.34 0.48 -18.36
CA GLY A 652 -21.20 -0.93 -17.95
C GLY A 652 -22.43 -1.48 -17.23
N LYS A 653 -22.24 -2.66 -16.60
CA LYS A 653 -23.28 -3.41 -15.87
C LYS A 653 -23.24 -3.23 -14.35
N ALA A 654 -22.27 -2.49 -13.84
CA ALA A 654 -22.14 -2.20 -12.42
C ALA A 654 -23.37 -1.46 -11.89
N ARG A 655 -23.64 -1.61 -10.59
CA ARG A 655 -24.88 -1.18 -9.95
C ARG A 655 -24.58 -0.20 -8.83
N VAL A 656 -25.32 0.89 -8.77
CA VAL A 656 -25.35 1.75 -7.59
C VAL A 656 -26.29 1.10 -6.57
N ASN A 657 -25.70 0.62 -5.46
CA ASN A 657 -26.41 -0.14 -4.43
C ASN A 657 -26.69 0.71 -3.19
N GLY A 658 -25.67 1.48 -2.75
CA GLY A 658 -25.70 2.24 -1.52
C GLY A 658 -25.23 3.68 -1.72
N LEU A 659 -25.72 4.56 -0.86
CA LEU A 659 -25.42 5.98 -0.87
C LEU A 659 -25.18 6.44 0.57
N ASP A 660 -24.33 7.45 0.75
CA ASP A 660 -24.31 8.35 1.91
C ASP A 660 -23.90 9.75 1.43
N TYR A 661 -24.03 10.76 2.29
CA TYR A 661 -23.60 12.11 1.96
C TYR A 661 -23.03 12.84 3.18
N ASP A 662 -22.23 13.87 2.93
CA ASP A 662 -21.92 14.91 3.89
C ASP A 662 -22.31 16.29 3.31
N ASP A 663 -21.74 17.36 3.85
CA ASP A 663 -22.00 18.73 3.39
C ASP A 663 -21.47 19.00 1.97
N THR A 664 -20.47 18.26 1.52
CA THR A 664 -19.70 18.52 0.29
C THR A 664 -19.88 17.45 -0.78
N TYR A 665 -19.95 16.19 -0.39
CA TYR A 665 -19.86 15.04 -1.29
C TYR A 665 -21.04 14.06 -1.13
N ILE A 666 -21.29 13.34 -2.23
CA ILE A 666 -22.13 12.15 -2.26
C ILE A 666 -21.21 10.94 -2.42
N TYR A 667 -21.33 9.98 -1.51
CA TYR A 667 -20.56 8.75 -1.46
C TYR A 667 -21.40 7.63 -2.04
N VAL A 668 -20.86 6.93 -3.05
CA VAL A 668 -21.62 5.97 -3.85
C VAL A 668 -20.95 4.60 -3.78
N ALA A 669 -21.64 3.62 -3.21
CA ALA A 669 -21.27 2.22 -3.31
C ALA A 669 -21.75 1.65 -4.65
N TYR A 670 -20.83 1.59 -5.62
CA TYR A 670 -21.11 1.30 -7.03
C TYR A 670 -20.73 -0.15 -7.40
N GLY A 671 -21.15 -1.13 -6.61
CA GLY A 671 -21.00 -2.55 -6.94
C GLY A 671 -19.56 -2.92 -7.30
N GLU A 672 -19.36 -3.63 -8.41
CA GLU A 672 -18.02 -4.02 -8.91
C GLU A 672 -17.09 -2.84 -9.23
N LYS A 673 -17.64 -1.64 -9.41
CA LYS A 673 -16.84 -0.43 -9.61
C LYS A 673 -16.31 0.10 -8.29
N GLY A 674 -16.87 -0.25 -7.13
CA GLY A 674 -16.36 0.17 -5.83
C GLY A 674 -16.90 1.52 -5.37
N LEU A 675 -16.10 2.28 -4.62
CA LEU A 675 -16.48 3.56 -4.04
C LEU A 675 -16.30 4.69 -5.05
N ARG A 676 -17.32 5.53 -5.23
CA ARG A 676 -17.26 6.77 -6.01
C ARG A 676 -17.63 7.96 -5.13
N ILE A 677 -16.90 9.05 -5.28
CA ILE A 677 -17.12 10.31 -4.57
C ILE A 677 -17.55 11.32 -5.60
N LEU A 678 -18.73 11.88 -5.44
CA LEU A 678 -19.28 12.90 -6.32
C LEU A 678 -19.33 14.23 -5.59
N ASP A 679 -18.96 15.31 -6.28
CA ASP A 679 -19.27 16.65 -5.82
C ASP A 679 -20.80 16.82 -5.73
N LYS A 680 -21.30 17.22 -4.56
CA LYS A 680 -22.75 17.24 -4.28
C LYS A 680 -23.52 18.26 -5.12
N GLN A 681 -22.86 19.33 -5.56
CA GLN A 681 -23.49 20.39 -6.35
C GLN A 681 -23.58 20.03 -7.84
N THR A 682 -22.54 19.40 -8.39
CA THR A 682 -22.39 19.15 -9.82
C THR A 682 -22.64 17.69 -10.22
N LEU A 683 -22.65 16.77 -9.25
CA LEU A 683 -22.68 15.31 -9.43
C LEU A 683 -21.50 14.76 -10.26
N LYS A 684 -20.43 15.53 -10.46
CA LYS A 684 -19.21 15.06 -11.12
C LYS A 684 -18.42 14.16 -10.18
N GLU A 685 -17.87 13.06 -10.70
CA GLU A 685 -16.94 12.20 -9.96
C GLU A 685 -15.65 12.96 -9.68
N VAL A 686 -15.31 13.11 -8.40
CA VAL A 686 -14.09 13.79 -7.94
C VAL A 686 -13.01 12.82 -7.49
N ALA A 687 -13.41 11.66 -6.97
CA ALA A 687 -12.49 10.59 -6.62
C ALA A 687 -13.16 9.21 -6.74
N SER A 688 -12.35 8.16 -6.89
CA SER A 688 -12.84 6.80 -7.01
C SER A 688 -11.84 5.75 -6.53
N TYR A 689 -12.38 4.69 -5.92
CA TYR A 689 -11.62 3.51 -5.52
C TYR A 689 -12.31 2.26 -6.07
N THR A 690 -11.54 1.37 -6.69
CA THR A 690 -12.02 0.08 -7.21
C THR A 690 -11.16 -1.03 -6.64
N HIS A 691 -11.77 -1.97 -5.93
CA HIS A 691 -11.04 -3.10 -5.36
C HIS A 691 -10.71 -4.17 -6.44
N SER A 692 -9.46 -4.66 -6.46
CA SER A 692 -8.94 -5.59 -7.47
C SER A 692 -9.64 -6.97 -7.51
N GLY A 693 -10.25 -7.40 -6.40
CA GLY A 693 -10.99 -8.67 -6.32
C GLY A 693 -12.35 -8.70 -7.04
N GLY A 694 -12.78 -7.60 -7.68
CA GLY A 694 -14.00 -7.53 -8.50
C GLY A 694 -15.32 -7.77 -7.73
N LYS A 695 -15.30 -7.66 -6.40
CA LYS A 695 -16.49 -7.84 -5.55
C LYS A 695 -17.32 -6.55 -5.46
N SER A 696 -18.54 -6.68 -4.96
CA SER A 696 -19.55 -5.62 -5.01
C SER A 696 -19.51 -4.73 -3.76
N ALA A 697 -19.27 -3.43 -3.93
CA ALA A 697 -19.61 -2.43 -2.93
C ALA A 697 -21.14 -2.33 -2.81
N ASN A 698 -21.67 -2.67 -1.64
CA ASN A 698 -23.11 -2.83 -1.43
C ASN A 698 -23.72 -1.70 -0.58
N PHE A 699 -22.94 -1.12 0.32
CA PHE A 699 -23.39 -0.06 1.22
C PHE A 699 -22.21 0.84 1.57
N VAL A 700 -22.48 2.10 1.83
CA VAL A 700 -21.48 3.07 2.31
C VAL A 700 -22.07 3.87 3.46
N LYS A 701 -21.25 4.17 4.46
CA LYS A 701 -21.58 5.02 5.59
C LYS A 701 -20.42 5.98 5.85
N VAL A 702 -20.68 7.26 6.04
CA VAL A 702 -19.69 8.28 6.41
C VAL A 702 -19.91 8.71 7.84
N VAL A 703 -18.84 8.67 8.64
CA VAL A 703 -18.87 8.97 10.07
C VAL A 703 -17.53 9.59 10.45
N ASP A 704 -17.56 10.78 11.06
CA ASP A 704 -16.38 11.47 11.59
C ASP A 704 -15.22 11.59 10.57
N GLY A 705 -15.53 11.85 9.31
CA GLY A 705 -14.55 11.98 8.21
C GLY A 705 -14.05 10.65 7.62
N TYR A 706 -14.45 9.51 8.17
CA TYR A 706 -14.15 8.18 7.62
C TYR A 706 -15.31 7.65 6.78
N ILE A 707 -14.96 6.88 5.75
CA ILE A 707 -15.88 6.26 4.81
C ILE A 707 -15.82 4.75 5.00
N PHE A 708 -16.91 4.15 5.44
CA PHE A 708 -17.04 2.73 5.66
C PHE A 708 -17.84 2.10 4.54
N VAL A 709 -17.24 1.16 3.81
CA VAL A 709 -17.87 0.49 2.68
C VAL A 709 -18.06 -0.98 2.99
N ALA A 710 -19.31 -1.42 3.02
CA ALA A 710 -19.63 -2.85 3.02
C ALA A 710 -19.34 -3.41 1.62
N TYR A 711 -18.17 -4.02 1.46
CA TYR A 711 -17.63 -4.49 0.18
C TYR A 711 -18.00 -5.95 -0.11
N GLY A 712 -19.21 -6.33 0.29
CA GLY A 712 -19.76 -7.67 0.08
C GLY A 712 -18.85 -8.76 0.63
N LEU A 713 -18.45 -9.72 -0.22
CA LEU A 713 -17.61 -10.85 0.15
C LEU A 713 -16.18 -10.48 0.61
N ASN A 714 -15.78 -9.21 0.44
CA ASN A 714 -14.49 -8.71 0.94
C ASN A 714 -14.59 -8.09 2.33
N GLY A 715 -15.77 -8.13 2.96
CA GLY A 715 -16.00 -7.59 4.29
C GLY A 715 -16.10 -6.07 4.31
N LEU A 716 -15.48 -5.44 5.30
CA LEU A 716 -15.52 -3.99 5.52
C LEU A 716 -14.26 -3.34 4.96
N GLN A 717 -14.41 -2.27 4.18
CA GLN A 717 -13.30 -1.40 3.81
C GLN A 717 -13.49 -0.01 4.41
N VAL A 718 -12.40 0.58 4.86
CA VAL A 718 -12.38 1.87 5.56
C VAL A 718 -11.49 2.82 4.78
N PHE A 719 -12.02 3.99 4.45
CA PHE A 719 -11.30 5.03 3.73
C PHE A 719 -11.41 6.37 4.45
N ARG A 720 -10.66 7.35 3.97
CA ARG A 720 -10.78 8.76 4.33
C ARG A 720 -10.48 9.60 3.08
N LEU A 721 -11.11 10.77 2.95
CA LEU A 721 -10.69 11.73 1.93
C LEU A 721 -9.47 12.52 2.41
N THR A 722 -8.52 12.72 1.52
CA THR A 722 -7.40 13.65 1.69
C THR A 722 -7.49 14.74 0.66
N GLU A 723 -7.18 15.98 1.06
CA GLU A 723 -7.03 17.07 0.10
C GLU A 723 -5.76 16.82 -0.73
N ARG A 724 -5.86 17.10 -2.03
CA ARG A 724 -4.70 17.14 -2.93
C ARG A 724 -3.83 18.37 -2.70
#